data_AF-A0A958Y7Y3-F1
#
_entry.id   AF-A0A958Y7Y3-F1
#
_cell.length_a   1.000
_cell.length_b   1.000
_cell.length_c   1.000
_cell.angle_alpha   90.00
_cell.angle_beta   90.00
_cell.angle_gamma   90.00
#
_symmetry.space_group_name_H-M   'P 1'
#
loop_
_entity.id
_entity.type
_entity.pdbx_description
1 polymer ?
#
loop_
_entity_poly.entity_id
_entity_poly.type
_entity_poly.pdbx_seq_one_letter_code
_entity_poly.pdbx_strand_id
1 'polypeptide(L)'
;MKKQLFFLLLTALCFLNTYGQILGVDVSGGGQGVITWPQVYASGKQFAWAKATEGYTFNDVQFTNNMINGTNAGVIMGAYHFARPDNNSAVNEANHFLSIAGSYIGPGYLPPVLDLEDITDSNGNIIVNMQSLYSPSALTTWVNTWLTSVYNATGVAPIVYVNSNYANYLTSSLNTSLFKLWIANPNGSTSAPTVSLGIWSTWLFKQYSWTGNVSGINTDVDLNVFNGSANDFNELIGGSSSGDDYPDLVIEEMWTVPSNPQVGEDVDLYVRIKNVGDIVANNIHLEYFINGSYIDDDNHSALSPNEEQEEYENNYVFNSTGSYNYCVYIDPVAGEVNTANNSYCISVTVGNSGSNEDIYLTNALITPNSVSPGGVIDAEVDQYYSGSSNSVPDVYLYYYLSTNCTLGSTDVLLYDGDYSGIDAGDEYDTESQTLTIPSNTTPGSYYILFVADATDVINESNENNNIACVAITVTGSSAEDITVSNASVSPTTVSPGDNIDVEADQNYTGSQLDSSLPSFDFDYYLSTNCILDSNDFLLGSDSSGLGSDDPTNTENATLTIPLSVQPGTYYIIFAADNENELDEINENNNIACVQITVTGTPIPEDITLSNISVNPLVINPGDDIEVQADQNYSGPQLDADIPDNFDLDYYLSVDCVLGPEDILLGGDNSGLGSDDPTNTETSTLTIPNDTDPGIYYIIFVADSDNELYEANENNNIVCVQIEVSDPLSITDFNLNNQISLYPNPTKDLLHISSQNNTSITNLIIFDISGKVVKTVKGKNLSEINLVNISSGLYTLKIINNDSGVSFHKIIKE
;
A
#
# COMPACT_ATOMS: atom_id res chain seq x y z
N MET A 1 27.61 47.67 17.44
CA MET A 1 27.58 47.54 18.91
C MET A 1 26.99 46.17 19.24
N LYS A 2 27.81 45.30 19.83
CA LYS A 2 27.50 44.16 20.73
C LYS A 2 26.16 43.43 20.55
N LYS A 3 26.25 42.15 20.16
CA LYS A 3 25.97 41.01 21.05
C LYS A 3 26.53 39.72 20.43
N GLN A 4 27.80 39.44 20.78
CA GLN A 4 28.28 38.08 20.95
C GLN A 4 27.52 37.48 22.15
N LEU A 5 26.93 36.30 22.01
CA LEU A 5 26.53 35.48 23.14
C LEU A 5 26.95 34.03 22.85
N PHE A 6 28.06 33.67 23.49
CA PHE A 6 28.53 32.35 23.91
C PHE A 6 27.56 31.17 23.67
N PHE A 7 27.95 30.23 22.80
CA PHE A 7 27.75 28.80 23.02
C PHE A 7 29.12 28.23 23.37
N LEU A 8 29.41 28.15 24.66
CA LEU A 8 30.57 27.42 25.18
C LEU A 8 30.00 26.13 25.76
N LEU A 9 29.81 25.12 24.89
CA LEU A 9 29.59 23.76 25.39
C LEU A 9 30.96 23.25 25.84
N LEU A 10 31.14 23.21 27.15
CA LEU A 10 32.31 22.63 27.78
C LEU A 10 32.22 21.11 27.56
N THR A 11 32.82 20.59 26.48
CA THR A 11 33.03 19.15 26.31
C THR A 11 33.99 18.70 27.39
N ALA A 12 33.45 18.17 28.49
CA ALA A 12 34.24 17.42 29.45
C ALA A 12 34.64 16.11 28.76
N LEU A 13 35.85 16.09 28.16
CA LEU A 13 36.47 14.84 27.72
C LEU A 13 36.77 13.99 28.96
N CYS A 14 35.95 12.96 29.18
CA CYS A 14 36.22 11.91 30.15
C CYS A 14 37.00 10.80 29.46
N PHE A 15 38.32 10.82 29.64
CA PHE A 15 39.17 9.68 29.29
C PHE A 15 38.90 8.51 30.26
N LEU A 16 38.56 7.35 29.71
CA LEU A 16 38.59 6.10 30.47
C LEU A 16 40.05 5.62 30.54
N ASN A 17 40.58 5.49 31.77
CA ASN A 17 41.90 4.91 31.97
C ASN A 17 41.93 3.47 31.45
N THR A 18 42.85 3.20 30.52
CA THR A 18 43.22 1.85 30.07
C THR A 18 43.66 1.01 31.27
N TYR A 19 43.20 -0.25 31.36
CA TYR A 19 43.48 -1.31 32.36
C TYR A 19 42.32 -1.74 33.31
N GLY A 20 41.06 -1.35 33.06
CA GLY A 20 39.89 -1.85 33.82
C GLY A 20 38.76 -2.40 32.95
N GLN A 21 37.96 -3.34 33.48
CA GLN A 21 36.69 -3.72 32.86
C GLN A 21 35.75 -2.51 32.80
N ILE A 22 35.00 -2.37 31.71
CA ILE A 22 34.03 -1.30 31.54
C ILE A 22 32.73 -1.70 32.24
N LEU A 23 32.38 -0.95 33.29
CA LEU A 23 31.27 -1.27 34.19
C LEU A 23 30.18 -0.20 34.09
N GLY A 24 28.94 -0.63 34.25
CA GLY A 24 27.78 0.25 34.22
C GLY A 24 26.67 -0.18 35.15
N VAL A 25 25.53 0.49 35.01
CA VAL A 25 24.27 0.21 35.72
C VAL A 25 23.11 0.27 34.74
N ASP A 26 21.97 -0.29 35.11
CA ASP A 26 20.69 0.02 34.46
C ASP A 26 19.67 0.44 35.52
N VAL A 27 18.82 1.40 35.17
CA VAL A 27 17.99 2.13 36.14
C VAL A 27 16.60 2.45 35.61
N SER A 28 15.63 2.52 36.52
CA SER A 28 14.28 3.02 36.24
C SER A 28 13.83 4.03 37.29
N GLY A 29 12.88 4.89 36.95
CA GLY A 29 12.27 5.84 37.88
C GLY A 29 11.46 5.16 38.97
N GLY A 30 10.86 4.00 38.67
CA GLY A 30 10.14 3.18 39.65
C GLY A 30 11.04 2.43 40.64
N GLY A 31 12.25 2.06 40.22
CA GLY A 31 13.22 1.33 41.06
C GLY A 31 14.14 2.26 41.86
N GLN A 32 14.93 3.07 41.16
CA GLN A 32 16.03 3.85 41.75
C GLN A 32 15.65 5.31 42.06
N GLY A 33 14.59 5.83 41.45
CA GLY A 33 14.13 7.20 41.68
C GLY A 33 15.15 8.26 41.24
N VAL A 34 15.38 9.27 42.09
CA VAL A 34 16.31 10.38 41.79
C VAL A 34 17.75 9.97 42.11
N ILE A 35 18.62 10.05 41.10
CA ILE A 35 20.02 9.59 41.16
C ILE A 35 21.00 10.77 41.18
N THR A 36 22.06 10.66 41.99
CA THR A 36 23.18 11.62 41.98
C THR A 36 24.29 11.13 41.04
N TRP A 37 24.12 11.36 39.75
CA TRP A 37 24.99 10.84 38.69
C TRP A 37 26.50 11.13 38.81
N PRO A 38 26.96 12.31 39.31
CA PRO A 38 28.38 12.52 39.55
C PRO A 38 29.01 11.52 40.53
N GLN A 39 28.23 11.03 41.50
CA GLN A 39 28.70 9.99 42.44
C GLN A 39 28.72 8.61 41.79
N VAL A 40 27.80 8.34 40.86
CA VAL A 40 27.77 7.11 40.05
C VAL A 40 29.01 7.03 39.17
N TYR A 41 29.33 8.11 38.45
CA TYR A 41 30.54 8.21 37.65
C TYR A 41 31.80 8.08 38.50
N ALA A 42 31.88 8.79 39.64
CA ALA A 42 32.99 8.69 40.58
C ALA A 42 33.14 7.28 41.22
N SER A 43 32.09 6.46 41.20
CA SER A 43 32.12 5.05 41.63
C SER A 43 32.65 4.12 40.54
N GLY A 44 33.13 4.65 39.41
CA GLY A 44 33.70 3.89 38.30
C GLY A 44 32.65 3.29 37.35
N LYS A 45 31.41 3.80 37.36
CA LYS A 45 30.38 3.42 36.39
C LYS A 45 30.45 4.33 35.19
N GLN A 46 30.84 3.76 34.06
CA GLN A 46 31.20 4.48 32.84
C GLN A 46 30.02 4.57 31.86
N PHE A 47 29.05 3.66 31.98
CA PHE A 47 27.85 3.64 31.15
C PHE A 47 26.60 3.35 31.96
N ALA A 48 25.44 3.74 31.44
CA ALA A 48 24.16 3.34 32.01
C ALA A 48 23.02 3.30 30.99
N TRP A 49 22.11 2.33 31.12
CA TRP A 49 20.80 2.39 30.46
C TRP A 49 19.73 2.91 31.42
N ALA A 50 18.89 3.82 30.94
CA ALA A 50 17.70 4.30 31.64
C ALA A 50 16.44 3.78 30.96
N LYS A 51 15.47 3.30 31.74
CA LYS A 51 14.15 2.91 31.22
C LYS A 51 13.51 4.12 30.56
N ALA A 52 13.10 3.98 29.30
CA ALA A 52 12.38 5.03 28.58
C ALA A 52 10.88 4.76 28.61
N THR A 53 10.49 3.59 28.11
CA THR A 53 9.08 3.22 27.93
C THR A 53 8.81 1.77 28.31
N GLU A 54 7.54 1.47 28.56
CA GLU A 54 7.01 0.11 28.71
C GLU A 54 5.71 -0.02 27.92
N GLY A 55 5.63 -1.01 27.03
CA GLY A 55 4.51 -1.11 26.10
C GLY A 55 4.31 0.17 25.28
N TYR A 56 3.08 0.42 24.83
CA TYR A 56 2.79 1.59 23.98
C TYR A 56 2.27 2.84 24.73
N THR A 57 2.15 2.79 26.07
CA THR A 57 1.51 3.90 26.84
C THR A 57 2.29 4.38 28.06
N PHE A 58 3.24 3.61 28.59
CA PHE A 58 3.94 3.99 29.80
C PHE A 58 5.28 4.66 29.49
N ASN A 59 5.48 5.86 30.05
CA ASN A 59 6.72 6.63 30.00
C ASN A 59 7.34 6.67 31.39
N ASP A 60 8.63 6.34 31.50
CA ASP A 60 9.33 6.46 32.77
C ASP A 60 9.58 7.94 33.11
N VAL A 61 9.02 8.38 34.23
CA VAL A 61 9.05 9.79 34.65
C VAL A 61 10.46 10.32 34.98
N GLN A 62 11.45 9.44 35.16
CA GLN A 62 12.84 9.84 35.40
C GLN A 62 13.72 9.72 34.14
N PHE A 63 13.22 9.17 33.03
CA PHE A 63 14.02 8.91 31.83
C PHE A 63 14.84 10.14 31.39
N THR A 64 14.17 11.24 31.03
CA THR A 64 14.83 12.47 30.56
C THR A 64 15.81 13.05 31.58
N ASN A 65 15.44 13.01 32.87
CA ASN A 65 16.33 13.49 33.94
C ASN A 65 17.57 12.61 34.09
N ASN A 66 17.44 11.30 33.94
CA ASN A 66 18.55 10.36 33.98
C ASN A 66 19.47 10.55 32.77
N MET A 67 18.92 10.67 31.56
CA MET A 67 19.71 10.92 30.35
C MET A 67 20.52 12.20 30.45
N ILE A 68 19.89 13.32 30.82
CA ILE A 68 20.56 14.62 30.92
C ILE A 68 21.62 14.62 32.04
N ASN A 69 21.25 14.20 33.25
CA ASN A 69 22.15 14.30 34.40
C ASN A 69 23.28 13.26 34.36
N GLY A 70 23.02 12.07 33.81
CA GLY A 70 24.03 11.05 33.56
C GLY A 70 25.07 11.52 32.54
N THR A 71 24.61 12.03 31.39
CA THR A 71 25.48 12.59 30.35
C THR A 71 26.33 13.75 30.90
N ASN A 72 25.73 14.69 31.63
CA ASN A 72 26.44 15.80 32.27
C ASN A 72 27.48 15.36 33.32
N ALA A 73 27.30 14.17 33.91
CA ALA A 73 28.24 13.59 34.86
C ALA A 73 29.40 12.83 34.20
N GLY A 74 29.37 12.66 32.87
CA GLY A 74 30.35 11.89 32.11
C GLY A 74 30.02 10.40 31.94
N VAL A 75 28.81 9.97 32.34
CA VAL A 75 28.33 8.60 32.09
C VAL A 75 27.79 8.52 30.66
N ILE A 76 28.20 7.50 29.89
CA ILE A 76 27.63 7.24 28.57
C ILE A 76 26.25 6.61 28.73
N MET A 77 25.22 7.34 28.29
CA MET A 77 23.83 6.99 28.54
C MET A 77 23.19 6.26 27.36
N GLY A 78 22.25 5.35 27.65
CA GLY A 78 21.39 4.68 26.68
C GLY A 78 19.96 4.57 27.16
N ALA A 79 19.05 4.25 26.24
CA ALA A 79 17.64 4.04 26.52
C ALA A 79 17.25 2.57 26.35
N TYR A 80 16.36 2.07 27.22
CA TYR A 80 15.76 0.75 27.03
C TYR A 80 14.24 0.78 27.07
N HIS A 81 13.63 -0.17 26.36
CA HIS A 81 12.20 -0.39 26.27
C HIS A 81 11.83 -1.72 26.93
N PHE A 82 10.92 -1.69 27.90
CA PHE A 82 10.38 -2.91 28.50
C PHE A 82 9.22 -3.45 27.65
N ALA A 83 9.43 -4.60 27.02
CA ALA A 83 8.52 -5.18 26.05
C ALA A 83 7.21 -5.66 26.69
N ARG A 84 6.07 -5.39 26.03
CA ARG A 84 4.73 -5.85 26.42
C ARG A 84 3.99 -6.56 25.27
N PRO A 85 4.59 -7.62 24.69
CA PRO A 85 3.98 -8.36 23.58
C PRO A 85 2.67 -9.03 23.97
N ASP A 86 2.35 -9.15 25.26
CA ASP A 86 1.06 -9.67 25.74
C ASP A 86 -0.15 -8.86 25.27
N ASN A 87 0.01 -7.55 25.05
CA ASN A 87 -1.12 -6.67 24.73
C ASN A 87 -0.90 -5.76 23.51
N ASN A 88 0.30 -5.70 22.93
CA ASN A 88 0.61 -4.69 21.91
C ASN A 88 1.38 -5.26 20.71
N SER A 89 1.24 -4.58 19.56
CA SER A 89 2.07 -4.87 18.39
C SER A 89 3.49 -4.35 18.59
N ALA A 90 4.46 -5.06 18.00
CA ALA A 90 5.88 -4.68 18.04
C ALA A 90 6.13 -3.28 17.46
N VAL A 91 5.42 -2.93 16.37
CA VAL A 91 5.55 -1.62 15.70
C VAL A 91 5.06 -0.49 16.60
N ASN A 92 3.92 -0.66 17.29
CA ASN A 92 3.41 0.38 18.20
C ASN A 92 4.36 0.62 19.37
N GLU A 93 4.93 -0.45 19.92
CA GLU A 93 5.94 -0.35 20.98
C GLU A 93 7.24 0.31 20.50
N ALA A 94 7.70 -0.02 19.28
CA ALA A 94 8.88 0.59 18.68
C ALA A 94 8.66 2.10 18.43
N ASN A 95 7.53 2.47 17.82
CA ASN A 95 7.19 3.88 17.56
C ASN A 95 7.04 4.66 18.86
N HIS A 96 6.41 4.08 19.88
CA HIS A 96 6.31 4.69 21.19
C HIS A 96 7.69 4.90 21.82
N PHE A 97 8.56 3.89 21.81
CA PHE A 97 9.94 4.03 22.27
C PHE A 97 10.70 5.13 21.51
N LEU A 98 10.62 5.16 20.18
CA LEU A 98 11.26 6.17 19.34
C LEU A 98 10.75 7.58 19.65
N SER A 99 9.45 7.76 19.89
CA SER A 99 8.87 9.06 20.23
C SER A 99 9.42 9.67 21.54
N ILE A 100 9.90 8.83 22.46
CA ILE A 100 10.41 9.24 23.78
C ILE A 100 11.94 9.26 23.81
N ALA A 101 12.57 8.23 23.25
CA ALA A 101 14.01 7.99 23.34
C ALA A 101 14.78 8.40 22.08
N GLY A 102 14.12 8.69 20.95
CA GLY A 102 14.75 8.89 19.64
C GLY A 102 15.84 9.96 19.64
N SER A 103 15.66 11.07 20.38
CA SER A 103 16.67 12.13 20.51
C SER A 103 17.93 11.71 21.27
N TYR A 104 17.96 10.51 21.85
CA TYR A 104 19.07 9.93 22.58
C TYR A 104 19.58 8.63 21.93
N ILE A 105 19.29 8.44 20.64
CA ILE A 105 19.81 7.33 19.83
C ILE A 105 20.71 7.92 18.75
N GLY A 106 21.95 7.44 18.68
CA GLY A 106 22.96 7.93 17.73
C GLY A 106 24.33 8.08 18.38
N PRO A 107 25.29 8.71 17.66
CA PRO A 107 26.65 8.93 18.15
C PRO A 107 26.69 9.61 19.52
N GLY A 108 27.54 9.11 20.42
CA GLY A 108 27.67 9.55 21.80
C GLY A 108 26.74 8.86 22.80
N TYR A 109 25.80 8.02 22.35
CA TYR A 109 24.89 7.25 23.20
C TYR A 109 25.14 5.74 23.06
N LEU A 110 24.73 4.96 24.07
CA LEU A 110 24.66 3.50 23.92
C LEU A 110 23.53 3.12 22.95
N PRO A 111 23.67 2.00 22.21
CA PRO A 111 22.58 1.49 21.40
C PRO A 111 21.28 1.26 22.20
N PRO A 112 20.11 1.43 21.57
CA PRO A 112 18.83 1.19 22.22
C PRO A 112 18.69 -0.29 22.61
N VAL A 113 17.96 -0.58 23.69
CA VAL A 113 17.76 -1.95 24.18
C VAL A 113 16.29 -2.34 24.17
N LEU A 114 16.00 -3.52 23.64
CA LEU A 114 14.74 -4.22 23.89
C LEU A 114 14.91 -5.14 25.10
N ASP A 115 14.19 -4.84 26.18
CA ASP A 115 14.14 -5.65 27.40
C ASP A 115 12.94 -6.61 27.31
N LEU A 116 13.24 -7.90 27.11
CA LEU A 116 12.26 -8.98 27.04
C LEU A 116 12.39 -9.91 28.25
N GLU A 117 11.44 -9.79 29.17
CA GLU A 117 11.36 -10.62 30.36
C GLU A 117 9.92 -10.98 30.77
N ASP A 118 9.79 -11.78 31.83
CA ASP A 118 8.50 -12.08 32.42
C ASP A 118 7.95 -10.85 33.15
N ILE A 119 6.65 -10.59 33.02
CA ILE A 119 6.03 -9.49 33.76
C ILE A 119 5.76 -9.98 35.18
N THR A 120 6.26 -9.25 36.18
CA THR A 120 6.06 -9.56 37.59
C THR A 120 5.20 -8.54 38.33
N ASP A 121 4.48 -8.97 39.36
CA ASP A 121 3.87 -8.05 40.33
C ASP A 121 4.92 -7.38 41.22
N SER A 122 4.47 -6.47 42.10
CA SER A 122 5.35 -5.75 43.04
C SER A 122 6.06 -6.63 44.07
N ASN A 123 5.71 -7.91 44.18
CA ASN A 123 6.36 -8.89 45.06
C ASN A 123 7.31 -9.82 44.27
N GLY A 124 7.47 -9.60 42.96
CA GLY A 124 8.29 -10.44 42.09
C GLY A 124 7.61 -11.74 41.63
N ASN A 125 6.28 -11.87 41.80
CA ASN A 125 5.58 -13.03 41.27
C ASN A 125 5.30 -12.82 39.77
N ILE A 126 5.63 -13.81 38.95
CA ILE A 126 5.32 -13.80 37.51
C ILE A 126 3.80 -13.76 37.33
N ILE A 127 3.31 -12.69 36.70
CA ILE A 127 1.90 -12.50 36.32
C ILE A 127 1.67 -12.77 34.83
N VAL A 128 2.68 -12.56 33.99
CA VAL A 128 2.65 -12.95 32.58
C VAL A 128 3.96 -13.61 32.20
N ASN A 129 3.86 -14.80 31.64
CA ASN A 129 5.00 -15.54 31.11
C ASN A 129 4.89 -15.60 29.58
N MET A 130 5.82 -14.97 28.85
CA MET A 130 5.68 -14.84 27.39
C MET A 130 5.84 -16.18 26.67
N GLN A 131 6.63 -17.10 27.22
CA GLN A 131 6.77 -18.46 26.66
C GLN A 131 5.48 -19.29 26.74
N SER A 132 4.55 -18.91 27.63
CA SER A 132 3.22 -19.53 27.70
C SER A 132 2.21 -18.93 26.71
N LEU A 133 2.44 -17.70 26.26
CA LEU A 133 1.58 -16.97 25.33
C LEU A 133 1.99 -17.15 23.87
N TYR A 134 3.30 -17.29 23.61
CA TYR A 134 3.84 -17.30 22.27
C TYR A 134 4.65 -18.57 22.00
N SER A 135 4.54 -19.08 20.76
CA SER A 135 5.48 -20.06 20.25
C SER A 135 6.88 -19.43 20.09
N PRO A 136 7.97 -20.23 20.06
CA PRO A 136 9.32 -19.72 19.79
C PRO A 136 9.39 -18.81 18.56
N SER A 137 8.81 -19.25 17.45
CA SER A 137 8.79 -18.49 16.20
C SER A 137 7.97 -17.21 16.31
N ALA A 138 6.77 -17.26 16.89
CA ALA A 138 5.92 -16.07 17.00
C ALA A 138 6.54 -14.98 17.89
N LEU A 139 7.14 -15.36 19.02
CA LEU A 139 7.86 -14.41 19.87
C LEU A 139 9.09 -13.85 19.15
N THR A 140 9.85 -14.70 18.43
CA THR A 140 11.01 -14.25 17.64
C THR A 140 10.60 -13.26 16.56
N THR A 141 9.47 -13.47 15.88
CA THR A 141 8.93 -12.53 14.89
C THR A 141 8.61 -11.19 15.53
N TRP A 142 7.89 -11.18 16.66
CA TRP A 142 7.56 -9.93 17.36
C TRP A 142 8.82 -9.16 17.76
N VAL A 143 9.81 -9.87 18.35
CA VAL A 143 11.12 -9.29 18.71
C VAL A 143 11.84 -8.73 17.49
N ASN A 144 11.93 -9.50 16.41
CA ASN A 144 12.60 -9.06 15.19
C ASN A 144 11.91 -7.83 14.57
N THR A 145 10.58 -7.78 14.56
CA THR A 145 9.82 -6.61 14.10
C THR A 145 10.15 -5.38 14.93
N TRP A 146 10.16 -5.46 16.26
CA TRP A 146 10.52 -4.30 17.10
C TRP A 146 11.95 -3.83 16.81
N LEU A 147 12.92 -4.76 16.76
CA LEU A 147 14.33 -4.45 16.54
C LEU A 147 14.58 -3.81 15.17
N THR A 148 13.95 -4.35 14.12
CA THR A 148 14.06 -3.82 12.76
C THR A 148 13.36 -2.48 12.61
N SER A 149 12.21 -2.26 13.25
CA SER A 149 11.55 -0.94 13.27
C SER A 149 12.46 0.14 13.87
N VAL A 150 13.10 -0.13 15.03
CA VAL A 150 14.02 0.82 15.65
C VAL A 150 15.29 1.00 14.82
N TYR A 151 15.84 -0.08 14.25
CA TYR A 151 17.02 -0.01 13.38
C TYR A 151 16.75 0.83 12.13
N ASN A 152 15.66 0.58 11.42
CA ASN A 152 15.31 1.30 10.20
C ASN A 152 15.08 2.80 10.45
N ALA A 153 14.51 3.15 11.60
CA ALA A 153 14.25 4.54 11.95
C ALA A 153 15.51 5.32 12.40
N THR A 154 16.57 4.63 12.85
CA THR A 154 17.70 5.30 13.52
C THR A 154 19.07 4.98 12.92
N GLY A 155 19.19 3.93 12.11
CA GLY A 155 20.47 3.36 11.67
C GLY A 155 21.28 2.68 12.79
N VAL A 156 20.80 2.66 14.03
CA VAL A 156 21.52 2.11 15.19
C VAL A 156 20.91 0.76 15.58
N ALA A 157 21.70 -0.31 15.47
CA ALA A 157 21.22 -1.67 15.76
C ALA A 157 20.90 -1.83 17.26
N PRO A 158 19.64 -2.16 17.63
CA PRO A 158 19.32 -2.36 19.03
C PRO A 158 19.94 -3.64 19.61
N ILE A 159 20.13 -3.63 20.92
CA ILE A 159 20.61 -4.77 21.72
C ILE A 159 19.40 -5.49 22.33
N VAL A 160 19.45 -6.81 22.40
CA VAL A 160 18.41 -7.63 23.03
C VAL A 160 18.83 -7.97 24.45
N TYR A 161 18.10 -7.47 25.44
CA TYR A 161 18.23 -7.89 26.83
C TYR A 161 17.28 -9.04 27.14
N VAL A 162 17.83 -10.16 27.61
CA VAL A 162 17.09 -11.37 27.99
C VAL A 162 17.82 -12.15 29.08
N ASN A 163 17.10 -13.00 29.81
CA ASN A 163 17.70 -14.09 30.59
C ASN A 163 17.95 -15.34 29.72
N SER A 164 18.63 -16.35 30.26
CA SER A 164 18.97 -17.56 29.52
C SER A 164 17.76 -18.39 29.06
N ASN A 165 16.60 -18.27 29.71
CA ASN A 165 15.40 -18.98 29.27
C ASN A 165 14.89 -18.39 27.95
N TYR A 166 14.83 -17.06 27.85
CA TYR A 166 14.43 -16.38 26.61
C TYR A 166 15.48 -16.49 25.52
N ALA A 167 16.77 -16.42 25.86
CA ALA A 167 17.83 -16.63 24.87
C ALA A 167 17.72 -17.99 24.16
N ASN A 168 17.38 -19.06 24.89
CA ASN A 168 17.16 -20.40 24.32
C ASN A 168 15.80 -20.55 23.61
N TYR A 169 14.83 -19.68 23.90
CA TYR A 169 13.49 -19.77 23.36
C TYR A 169 13.33 -19.03 22.03
N LEU A 170 14.13 -17.99 21.81
CA LEU A 170 14.23 -17.32 20.52
C LEU A 170 14.88 -18.23 19.47
N THR A 171 14.52 -18.04 18.21
CA THR A 171 14.94 -18.91 17.09
C THR A 171 15.95 -18.23 16.18
N SER A 172 16.65 -19.01 15.36
CA SER A 172 17.72 -18.52 14.47
C SER A 172 17.27 -17.60 13.34
N SER A 173 15.97 -17.29 13.24
CA SER A 173 15.46 -16.28 12.31
C SER A 173 15.81 -14.85 12.75
N LEU A 174 16.25 -14.65 14.00
CA LEU A 174 16.78 -13.37 14.45
C LEU A 174 18.22 -13.18 13.97
N ASN A 175 18.52 -12.04 13.33
CA ASN A 175 19.86 -11.74 12.84
C ASN A 175 20.82 -11.39 14.01
N THR A 176 21.43 -12.42 14.60
CA THR A 176 22.36 -12.26 15.73
C THR A 176 23.72 -11.66 15.36
N SER A 177 24.01 -11.52 14.06
CA SER A 177 25.17 -10.77 13.58
C SER A 177 24.96 -9.26 13.70
N LEU A 178 23.70 -8.80 13.58
CA LEU A 178 23.31 -7.39 13.74
C LEU A 178 22.86 -7.09 15.18
N PHE A 179 21.85 -7.80 15.69
CA PHE A 179 21.28 -7.56 17.01
C PHE A 179 22.02 -8.33 18.10
N LYS A 180 22.82 -7.62 18.90
CA LYS A 180 23.71 -8.20 19.90
C LYS A 180 22.99 -8.51 21.22
N LEU A 181 23.60 -9.37 22.04
CA LEU A 181 23.02 -9.88 23.28
C LEU A 181 23.49 -9.12 24.52
N TRP A 182 22.55 -8.67 25.35
CA TRP A 182 22.76 -8.34 26.76
C TRP A 182 22.11 -9.44 27.62
N ILE A 183 22.93 -10.25 28.29
CA ILE A 183 22.45 -11.42 29.03
C ILE A 183 22.31 -11.14 30.53
N ALA A 184 21.14 -11.44 31.10
CA ALA A 184 20.93 -11.45 32.54
C ALA A 184 21.52 -12.72 33.17
N ASN A 185 22.61 -12.57 33.94
CA ASN A 185 23.23 -13.65 34.69
C ASN A 185 23.80 -13.14 36.03
N PRO A 186 22.93 -12.88 37.03
CA PRO A 186 23.25 -12.19 38.27
C PRO A 186 24.02 -13.06 39.28
N ASN A 187 25.21 -13.54 38.89
CA ASN A 187 26.05 -14.43 39.71
C ASN A 187 27.13 -13.69 40.53
N GLY A 188 27.09 -12.36 40.55
CA GLY A 188 28.05 -11.50 41.25
C GLY A 188 29.43 -11.42 40.60
N SER A 189 29.62 -12.03 39.42
CA SER A 189 30.92 -12.07 38.72
C SER A 189 30.86 -11.32 37.39
N THR A 190 31.88 -10.51 37.11
CA THR A 190 32.06 -9.83 35.83
C THR A 190 32.73 -10.71 34.76
N SER A 191 33.03 -11.97 35.07
CA SER A 191 33.53 -12.94 34.10
C SER A 191 32.42 -13.39 33.14
N ALA A 192 32.82 -14.06 32.05
CA ALA A 192 31.91 -14.61 31.05
C ALA A 192 30.70 -15.34 31.68
N PRO A 193 29.49 -15.19 31.12
CA PRO A 193 28.28 -15.85 31.60
C PRO A 193 28.46 -17.37 31.68
N THR A 194 27.91 -17.97 32.74
CA THR A 194 27.93 -19.44 32.92
C THR A 194 26.61 -20.09 32.51
N VAL A 195 25.77 -19.35 31.78
CA VAL A 195 24.45 -19.77 31.31
C VAL A 195 24.46 -19.88 29.79
N SER A 196 23.48 -20.58 29.22
CA SER A 196 23.33 -20.64 27.76
C SER A 196 23.06 -19.25 27.19
N LEU A 197 23.74 -18.95 26.07
CA LEU A 197 23.51 -17.75 25.27
C LEU A 197 22.48 -17.99 24.16
N GLY A 198 21.91 -19.19 24.08
CA GLY A 198 20.88 -19.53 23.10
C GLY A 198 21.40 -19.45 21.66
N ILE A 199 20.75 -18.62 20.85
CA ILE A 199 21.08 -18.44 19.42
C ILE A 199 22.29 -17.52 19.16
N TRP A 200 22.82 -16.87 20.18
CA TRP A 200 24.02 -16.03 20.06
C TRP A 200 25.30 -16.82 20.34
N SER A 201 26.34 -16.55 19.54
CA SER A 201 27.68 -17.14 19.73
C SER A 201 28.49 -16.46 20.83
N THR A 202 28.16 -15.22 21.17
CA THR A 202 28.82 -14.41 22.20
C THR A 202 27.84 -13.42 22.86
N TRP A 203 28.27 -12.79 23.94
CA TRP A 203 27.52 -11.75 24.67
C TRP A 203 28.24 -10.41 24.52
N LEU A 204 27.49 -9.31 24.44
CA LEU A 204 28.04 -7.96 24.39
C LEU A 204 28.04 -7.31 25.77
N PHE A 205 26.94 -7.45 26.50
CA PHE A 205 26.80 -6.99 27.88
C PHE A 205 26.28 -8.11 28.78
N LYS A 206 26.63 -8.03 30.06
CA LYS A 206 26.13 -8.97 31.08
C LYS A 206 25.66 -8.19 32.29
N GLN A 207 24.41 -8.38 32.68
CA GLN A 207 23.93 -7.98 33.99
C GLN A 207 24.34 -9.04 35.01
N TYR A 208 25.25 -8.68 35.91
CA TYR A 208 25.90 -9.61 36.84
C TYR A 208 25.41 -9.49 38.28
N SER A 209 24.53 -8.53 38.61
CA SER A 209 23.89 -8.42 39.92
C SER A 209 22.61 -7.60 39.82
N TRP A 210 21.59 -7.95 40.61
CA TRP A 210 20.35 -7.17 40.82
C TRP A 210 20.37 -6.33 42.10
N THR A 211 21.38 -6.51 42.95
CA THR A 211 21.44 -5.97 44.32
C THR A 211 22.75 -5.22 44.57
N GLY A 212 23.21 -4.52 43.54
CA GLY A 212 24.40 -3.69 43.61
C GLY A 212 24.22 -2.50 44.55
N ASN A 213 25.35 -2.01 45.06
CA ASN A 213 25.40 -0.77 45.83
C ASN A 213 26.38 0.20 45.15
N VAL A 214 25.86 1.35 44.68
CA VAL A 214 26.63 2.37 43.96
C VAL A 214 26.35 3.73 44.61
N SER A 215 27.41 4.50 44.89
CA SER A 215 27.23 5.83 45.48
C SER A 215 26.42 6.72 44.54
N GLY A 216 25.44 7.43 45.08
CA GLY A 216 24.48 8.23 44.31
C GLY A 216 23.15 7.54 44.02
N ILE A 217 23.05 6.23 44.30
CA ILE A 217 21.81 5.44 44.23
C ILE A 217 21.53 4.87 45.62
N ASN A 218 20.35 5.17 46.18
CA ASN A 218 20.03 4.85 47.58
C ASN A 218 19.27 3.53 47.76
N THR A 219 19.04 2.81 46.67
CA THR A 219 18.39 1.50 46.60
C THR A 219 19.36 0.48 46.00
N ASP A 220 18.92 -0.77 45.97
CA ASP A 220 19.57 -1.79 45.14
C ASP A 220 19.54 -1.35 43.66
N VAL A 221 20.61 -1.64 42.93
CA VAL A 221 20.76 -1.30 41.51
C VAL A 221 21.41 -2.43 40.73
N ASP A 222 20.94 -2.61 39.50
CA ASP A 222 21.48 -3.57 38.55
C ASP A 222 22.89 -3.18 38.10
N LEU A 223 23.79 -4.15 38.04
CA LEU A 223 25.19 -3.94 37.69
C LEU A 223 25.55 -4.67 36.39
N ASN A 224 26.19 -3.94 35.49
CA ASN A 224 26.53 -4.42 34.14
C ASN A 224 28.03 -4.37 33.88
N VAL A 225 28.49 -5.28 33.02
CA VAL A 225 29.83 -5.30 32.44
C VAL A 225 29.75 -5.43 30.93
N PHE A 226 30.62 -4.70 30.22
CA PHE A 226 30.80 -4.80 28.77
C PHE A 226 31.87 -5.84 28.41
N ASN A 227 31.66 -6.56 27.31
CA ASN A 227 32.60 -7.54 26.78
C ASN A 227 33.41 -6.97 25.61
N GLY A 228 34.46 -6.21 25.93
CA GLY A 228 35.36 -5.65 24.93
C GLY A 228 36.41 -4.73 25.52
N SER A 229 37.25 -4.20 24.63
CA SER A 229 38.24 -3.18 24.92
C SER A 229 37.59 -1.79 25.02
N ALA A 230 38.37 -0.77 25.42
CA ALA A 230 37.90 0.61 25.39
C ALA A 230 37.66 1.11 23.96
N ASN A 231 38.40 0.59 22.96
CA ASN A 231 38.19 0.95 21.57
C ASN A 231 36.88 0.36 21.05
N ASP A 232 36.62 -0.93 21.33
CA ASP A 232 35.37 -1.59 20.96
C ASP A 232 34.15 -0.87 21.56
N PHE A 233 34.30 -0.35 22.79
CA PHE A 233 33.26 0.44 23.45
C PHE A 233 33.06 1.82 22.80
N ASN A 234 34.13 2.49 22.38
CA ASN A 234 34.05 3.78 21.68
C ASN A 234 33.43 3.64 20.29
N GLU A 235 33.82 2.61 19.55
CA GLU A 235 33.23 2.25 18.25
C GLU A 235 31.73 1.98 18.38
N LEU A 236 31.34 1.21 19.42
CA LEU A 236 29.93 0.89 19.70
C LEU A 236 29.05 2.14 19.86
N ILE A 237 29.57 3.22 20.43
CA ILE A 237 28.81 4.44 20.73
C ILE A 237 28.94 5.50 19.63
N GLY A 238 29.46 5.15 18.45
CA GLY A 238 29.72 6.10 17.37
C GLY A 238 30.68 7.22 17.78
N GLY A 239 31.47 6.97 18.83
CA GLY A 239 32.56 7.85 19.20
C GLY A 239 33.67 7.60 18.19
N SER A 240 33.83 8.55 17.25
CA SER A 240 35.14 8.75 16.63
C SER A 240 36.18 8.66 17.75
N SER A 241 37.16 7.80 17.58
CA SER A 241 38.36 7.76 18.40
C SER A 241 38.87 9.17 18.62
N SER A 242 38.54 9.80 19.75
CA SER A 242 38.96 11.17 19.99
C SER A 242 40.43 11.17 20.33
N GLY A 243 41.24 11.87 19.54
CA GLY A 243 42.18 12.77 20.20
C GLY A 243 43.52 13.01 19.54
N ASP A 244 43.82 12.37 18.43
CA ASP A 244 44.91 12.81 17.58
C ASP A 244 44.48 12.48 16.15
N ASP A 245 44.29 13.53 15.37
CA ASP A 245 44.26 13.46 13.93
C ASP A 245 45.52 12.71 13.46
N TYR A 246 45.35 11.53 12.86
CA TYR A 246 46.45 10.74 12.33
C TYR A 246 46.19 10.33 10.88
N PRO A 247 47.23 10.26 10.02
CA PRO A 247 47.12 9.53 8.76
C PRO A 247 47.01 8.03 9.06
N ASP A 248 46.26 7.31 8.24
CA ASP A 248 46.18 5.83 8.27
C ASP A 248 46.15 5.33 6.82
N LEU A 249 47.27 4.76 6.36
CA LEU A 249 47.42 4.26 5.00
C LEU A 249 47.06 2.78 4.94
N VAL A 250 46.25 2.43 3.96
CA VAL A 250 45.90 1.05 3.67
C VAL A 250 46.16 0.74 2.21
N ILE A 251 46.64 -0.47 1.94
CA ILE A 251 46.61 -1.07 0.61
C ILE A 251 45.21 -1.66 0.42
N GLU A 252 44.42 -1.07 -0.46
CA GLU A 252 43.06 -1.55 -0.75
C GLU A 252 43.08 -2.73 -1.72
N GLU A 253 43.96 -2.67 -2.72
CA GLU A 253 44.01 -3.65 -3.80
C GLU A 253 45.41 -3.76 -4.43
N MET A 254 45.72 -4.94 -4.97
CA MET A 254 46.93 -5.21 -5.76
C MET A 254 46.59 -6.14 -6.91
N TRP A 255 47.19 -5.93 -8.08
CA TRP A 255 47.03 -6.81 -9.25
C TRP A 255 48.28 -6.75 -10.15
N THR A 256 48.32 -7.58 -11.18
CA THR A 256 49.36 -7.53 -12.21
C THR A 256 48.75 -7.27 -13.57
N VAL A 257 49.50 -6.62 -14.46
CA VAL A 257 49.13 -6.46 -15.88
C VAL A 257 50.26 -7.06 -16.72
N PRO A 258 50.01 -8.14 -17.48
CA PRO A 258 48.75 -8.90 -17.52
C PRO A 258 48.46 -9.63 -16.20
N SER A 259 47.18 -9.96 -15.96
CA SER A 259 46.71 -10.63 -14.74
C SER A 259 47.18 -12.08 -14.62
N ASN A 260 47.55 -12.71 -15.75
CA ASN A 260 48.13 -14.05 -15.83
C ASN A 260 49.51 -14.03 -16.52
N PRO A 261 50.54 -13.50 -15.85
CA PRO A 261 51.83 -13.25 -16.48
C PRO A 261 52.53 -14.53 -16.95
N GLN A 262 53.20 -14.47 -18.10
CA GLN A 262 53.98 -15.59 -18.62
C GLN A 262 55.48 -15.41 -18.35
N VAL A 263 56.22 -16.52 -18.32
CA VAL A 263 57.69 -16.46 -18.20
C VAL A 263 58.30 -15.67 -19.37
N GLY A 264 59.05 -14.62 -19.04
CA GLY A 264 59.76 -13.78 -20.01
C GLY A 264 58.95 -12.62 -20.58
N GLU A 265 57.73 -12.39 -20.10
CA GLU A 265 56.89 -11.24 -20.42
C GLU A 265 57.21 -10.06 -19.47
N ASP A 266 57.03 -8.83 -19.97
CA ASP A 266 57.07 -7.61 -19.16
C ASP A 266 55.74 -7.48 -18.41
N VAL A 267 55.80 -7.39 -17.08
CA VAL A 267 54.62 -7.38 -16.21
C VAL A 267 54.65 -6.14 -15.33
N ASP A 268 53.57 -5.38 -15.35
CA ASP A 268 53.38 -4.26 -14.45
C ASP A 268 52.70 -4.73 -13.16
N LEU A 269 53.23 -4.30 -12.02
CA LEU A 269 52.81 -4.70 -10.69
C LEU A 269 52.08 -3.52 -10.03
N TYR A 270 50.75 -3.56 -10.02
CA TYR A 270 49.91 -2.46 -9.55
C TYR A 270 49.58 -2.57 -8.06
N VAL A 271 49.37 -1.42 -7.43
CA VAL A 271 48.87 -1.28 -6.07
C VAL A 271 47.98 -0.04 -5.97
N ARG A 272 46.82 -0.16 -5.29
CA ARG A 272 45.99 0.97 -4.88
C ARG A 272 46.15 1.22 -3.39
N ILE A 273 46.54 2.45 -3.06
CA ILE A 273 46.69 2.91 -1.69
C ILE A 273 45.65 3.97 -1.35
N LYS A 274 45.20 4.00 -0.09
CA LYS A 274 44.24 4.97 0.42
C LYS A 274 44.65 5.49 1.78
N ASN A 275 44.37 6.76 2.03
CA ASN A 275 44.41 7.30 3.39
C ASN A 275 43.01 7.24 4.02
N VAL A 276 42.79 6.26 4.89
CA VAL A 276 41.55 6.11 5.68
C VAL A 276 41.60 6.87 7.01
N GLY A 277 42.69 7.59 7.27
CA GLY A 277 42.87 8.44 8.44
C GLY A 277 42.28 9.85 8.28
N ASP A 278 42.32 10.61 9.36
CA ASP A 278 41.62 11.89 9.49
C ASP A 278 42.44 13.10 9.01
N ILE A 279 43.74 12.93 8.75
CA ILE A 279 44.63 13.97 8.19
C ILE A 279 45.51 13.48 7.06
N VAL A 280 46.08 14.44 6.31
CA VAL A 280 46.95 14.20 5.16
C VAL A 280 48.18 13.36 5.53
N ALA A 281 48.35 12.21 4.87
CA ALA A 281 49.58 11.43 4.88
C ALA A 281 50.60 12.08 3.93
N ASN A 282 51.85 12.28 4.34
CA ASN A 282 52.89 12.94 3.52
C ASN A 282 54.16 12.09 3.45
N ASN A 283 54.88 12.17 2.33
CA ASN A 283 56.12 11.42 2.06
C ASN A 283 55.90 9.92 2.17
N ILE A 284 54.95 9.42 1.39
CA ILE A 284 54.59 8.01 1.36
C ILE A 284 55.63 7.28 0.53
N HIS A 285 56.18 6.18 1.06
CA HIS A 285 57.19 5.38 0.40
C HIS A 285 56.71 3.93 0.36
N LEU A 286 56.70 3.34 -0.84
CA LEU A 286 56.25 1.99 -1.10
C LEU A 286 57.46 1.13 -1.48
N GLU A 287 57.55 -0.07 -0.93
CA GLU A 287 58.55 -1.07 -1.30
C GLU A 287 57.85 -2.32 -1.88
N TYR A 288 58.31 -2.75 -3.06
CA TYR A 288 57.76 -3.88 -3.79
C TYR A 288 58.63 -5.13 -3.57
N PHE A 289 58.00 -6.29 -3.35
CA PHE A 289 58.69 -7.56 -3.10
C PHE A 289 58.08 -8.73 -3.87
N ILE A 290 58.93 -9.63 -4.36
CA ILE A 290 58.53 -10.92 -4.95
C ILE A 290 59.18 -12.07 -4.18
N ASN A 291 58.37 -13.00 -3.65
CA ASN A 291 58.81 -14.10 -2.79
C ASN A 291 59.67 -13.64 -1.60
N GLY A 292 59.36 -12.46 -1.05
CA GLY A 292 60.11 -11.83 0.05
C GLY A 292 61.47 -11.25 -0.35
N SER A 293 61.79 -11.19 -1.65
CA SER A 293 62.96 -10.46 -2.16
C SER A 293 62.51 -9.09 -2.64
N TYR A 294 63.18 -8.04 -2.17
CA TYR A 294 62.97 -6.66 -2.63
C TYR A 294 63.23 -6.54 -4.13
N ILE A 295 62.35 -5.85 -4.85
CA ILE A 295 62.45 -5.66 -6.31
C ILE A 295 62.60 -4.19 -6.70
N ASP A 296 61.80 -3.27 -6.13
CA ASP A 296 61.93 -1.81 -6.34
C ASP A 296 61.21 -1.02 -5.23
N ASP A 297 61.30 0.32 -5.27
CA ASP A 297 60.55 1.27 -4.43
C ASP A 297 59.97 2.46 -5.21
N ASP A 298 58.90 3.06 -4.69
CA ASP A 298 58.30 4.28 -5.24
C ASP A 298 57.89 5.27 -4.14
N ASN A 299 57.75 6.55 -4.50
CA ASN A 299 57.44 7.64 -3.59
C ASN A 299 56.22 8.45 -4.04
N HIS A 300 55.21 8.51 -3.18
CA HIS A 300 54.05 9.38 -3.36
C HIS A 300 54.10 10.60 -2.43
N SER A 301 53.73 11.77 -2.95
CA SER A 301 53.96 13.04 -2.24
C SER A 301 53.05 13.25 -1.03
N ALA A 302 51.74 13.10 -1.19
CA ALA A 302 50.76 13.20 -0.11
C ALA A 302 49.39 12.65 -0.51
N LEU A 303 48.64 12.09 0.45
CA LEU A 303 47.26 11.65 0.28
C LEU A 303 46.37 12.31 1.34
N SER A 304 45.33 13.01 0.89
CA SER A 304 44.31 13.62 1.75
C SER A 304 43.41 12.56 2.38
N PRO A 305 42.66 12.89 3.45
CA PRO A 305 41.68 11.97 4.02
C PRO A 305 40.69 11.44 2.98
N ASN A 306 40.51 10.12 2.93
CA ASN A 306 39.72 9.37 1.95
C ASN A 306 40.18 9.49 0.49
N GLU A 307 41.37 10.03 0.22
CA GLU A 307 41.95 10.05 -1.13
C GLU A 307 42.62 8.71 -1.43
N GLU A 308 42.46 8.25 -2.67
CA GLU A 308 43.02 7.01 -3.22
C GLU A 308 44.01 7.34 -4.33
N GLN A 309 45.06 6.53 -4.46
CA GLN A 309 46.04 6.64 -5.54
C GLN A 309 46.49 5.26 -6.00
N GLU A 310 46.60 5.10 -7.31
CA GLU A 310 47.23 3.94 -7.94
C GLU A 310 48.70 4.22 -8.21
N GLU A 311 49.56 3.27 -7.84
CA GLU A 311 50.99 3.26 -8.14
C GLU A 311 51.34 1.90 -8.77
N TYR A 312 52.43 1.85 -9.53
CA TYR A 312 52.81 0.63 -10.24
C TYR A 312 54.32 0.55 -10.47
N GLU A 313 54.85 -0.66 -10.35
CA GLU A 313 56.20 -0.98 -10.82
C GLU A 313 56.12 -1.56 -12.23
N ASN A 314 56.93 -1.03 -13.14
CA ASN A 314 56.80 -1.31 -14.58
C ASN A 314 57.78 -2.38 -15.08
N ASN A 315 57.33 -3.23 -16.00
CA ASN A 315 58.17 -4.16 -16.77
C ASN A 315 58.96 -5.18 -15.91
N TYR A 316 58.38 -5.68 -14.82
CA TYR A 316 58.97 -6.78 -14.06
C TYR A 316 58.88 -8.10 -14.83
N VAL A 317 60.00 -8.83 -14.98
CA VAL A 317 60.04 -10.07 -15.77
C VAL A 317 60.21 -11.31 -14.88
N PHE A 318 59.20 -12.20 -14.90
CA PHE A 318 59.29 -13.50 -14.23
C PHE A 318 60.15 -14.50 -15.03
N ASN A 319 61.11 -15.13 -14.35
CA ASN A 319 62.11 -16.00 -14.99
C ASN A 319 61.77 -17.51 -14.94
N SER A 320 60.68 -17.90 -14.28
CA SER A 320 60.23 -19.29 -14.23
C SER A 320 58.74 -19.40 -13.94
N THR A 321 58.14 -20.54 -14.26
CA THR A 321 56.72 -20.81 -13.99
C THR A 321 56.50 -21.10 -12.50
N GLY A 322 55.32 -20.77 -11.98
CA GLY A 322 54.91 -21.13 -10.62
C GLY A 322 54.19 -20.00 -9.91
N SER A 323 53.83 -20.21 -8.65
CA SER A 323 53.21 -19.18 -7.82
C SER A 323 54.27 -18.34 -7.13
N TYR A 324 54.13 -17.02 -7.25
CA TYR A 324 54.96 -15.99 -6.66
C TYR A 324 54.14 -15.20 -5.66
N ASN A 325 54.73 -14.86 -4.52
CA ASN A 325 54.12 -13.98 -3.53
C ASN A 325 54.52 -12.54 -3.82
N TYR A 326 53.63 -11.75 -4.40
CA TYR A 326 53.84 -10.32 -4.63
C TYR A 326 53.33 -9.55 -3.42
N CYS A 327 54.22 -8.83 -2.74
CA CYS A 327 53.90 -8.05 -1.56
C CYS A 327 54.32 -6.60 -1.76
N VAL A 328 53.52 -5.67 -1.25
CA VAL A 328 53.88 -4.26 -1.12
C VAL A 328 53.83 -3.87 0.35
N TYR A 329 54.80 -3.05 0.75
CA TYR A 329 54.90 -2.48 2.08
C TYR A 329 54.96 -0.96 1.97
N ILE A 330 54.15 -0.27 2.76
CA ILE A 330 54.19 1.18 2.92
C ILE A 330 54.99 1.48 4.19
N ASP A 331 56.02 2.30 4.08
CA ASP A 331 56.74 2.78 5.25
C ASP A 331 55.79 3.59 6.16
N PRO A 332 55.78 3.33 7.48
CA PRO A 332 54.94 4.07 8.40
C PRO A 332 55.16 5.58 8.30
N VAL A 333 54.11 6.32 8.00
CA VAL A 333 54.18 7.79 7.92
C VAL A 333 54.12 8.41 9.31
N ALA A 334 54.61 9.64 9.45
CA ALA A 334 54.71 10.28 10.75
C ALA A 334 53.33 10.49 11.41
N GLY A 335 53.09 9.83 12.54
CA GLY A 335 51.83 9.90 13.28
C GLY A 335 50.89 8.73 12.98
N GLU A 336 51.16 7.90 11.99
CA GLU A 336 50.37 6.71 11.72
C GLU A 336 50.47 5.70 12.88
N VAL A 337 49.31 5.28 13.39
CA VAL A 337 49.20 4.40 14.56
C VAL A 337 48.89 2.97 14.14
N ASN A 338 48.00 2.80 13.17
CA ASN A 338 47.71 1.51 12.58
C ASN A 338 48.69 1.30 11.42
N THR A 339 49.68 0.44 11.63
CA THR A 339 50.69 0.10 10.60
C THR A 339 50.57 -1.35 10.14
N ALA A 340 49.56 -2.07 10.64
CA ALA A 340 49.35 -3.49 10.33
C ALA A 340 48.72 -3.68 8.94
N ASN A 341 48.02 -2.67 8.46
CA ASN A 341 47.37 -2.54 7.15
C ASN A 341 48.29 -1.91 6.08
N ASN A 342 49.50 -1.49 6.45
CA ASN A 342 50.51 -0.95 5.53
C ASN A 342 51.20 -2.05 4.68
N SER A 343 50.77 -3.30 4.80
CA SER A 343 51.35 -4.38 4.02
C SER A 343 50.27 -5.32 3.52
N TYR A 344 50.36 -5.67 2.25
CA TYR A 344 49.46 -6.62 1.62
C TYR A 344 50.24 -7.51 0.66
N CYS A 345 49.77 -8.74 0.48
CA CYS A 345 50.39 -9.70 -0.42
C CYS A 345 49.32 -10.46 -1.21
N ILE A 346 49.57 -10.64 -2.51
CA ILE A 346 48.78 -11.49 -3.38
C ILE A 346 49.65 -12.62 -3.95
N SER A 347 49.01 -13.72 -4.33
CA SER A 347 49.67 -14.83 -5.03
C SER A 347 49.50 -14.65 -6.54
N VAL A 348 50.60 -14.38 -7.24
CA VAL A 348 50.66 -14.27 -8.70
C VAL A 348 51.08 -15.61 -9.28
N THR A 349 50.28 -16.20 -10.16
CA THR A 349 50.63 -17.45 -10.84
C THR A 349 51.21 -17.15 -12.20
N VAL A 350 52.45 -17.61 -12.44
CA VAL A 350 53.16 -17.38 -13.71
C VAL A 350 53.11 -18.64 -14.56
N GLY A 351 52.50 -18.50 -15.74
CA GLY A 351 52.30 -19.57 -16.72
C GLY A 351 53.50 -19.81 -17.65
N ASN A 352 53.41 -20.88 -18.44
CA ASN A 352 54.37 -21.21 -19.48
C ASN A 352 53.90 -20.57 -20.79
N SER A 353 54.79 -19.92 -21.55
CA SER A 353 54.48 -19.30 -22.84
C SER A 353 53.83 -20.30 -23.82
N GLY A 354 52.50 -20.38 -23.83
CA GLY A 354 51.70 -21.30 -24.61
C GLY A 354 50.28 -20.74 -24.73
N SER A 355 49.79 -20.64 -25.96
CA SER A 355 48.51 -20.07 -26.37
C SER A 355 47.34 -20.61 -25.54
N ASN A 356 46.79 -19.78 -24.66
CA ASN A 356 45.41 -19.90 -24.21
C ASN A 356 44.83 -18.50 -24.29
N GLU A 357 43.75 -18.37 -25.04
CA GLU A 357 42.92 -17.18 -25.13
C GLU A 357 42.46 -16.75 -23.72
N ASP A 358 42.39 -15.45 -23.44
CA ASP A 358 41.92 -14.90 -22.17
C ASP A 358 41.20 -13.57 -22.42
N ILE A 359 40.06 -13.38 -21.78
CA ILE A 359 39.28 -12.15 -21.74
C ILE A 359 39.35 -11.62 -20.32
N TYR A 360 39.40 -10.31 -20.17
CA TYR A 360 39.23 -9.69 -18.87
C TYR A 360 38.70 -8.28 -18.98
N LEU A 361 38.08 -7.83 -17.89
CA LEU A 361 37.47 -6.51 -17.79
C LEU A 361 38.27 -5.62 -16.83
N THR A 362 38.44 -4.35 -17.18
CA THR A 362 39.04 -3.32 -16.31
C THR A 362 38.29 -2.00 -16.45
N ASN A 363 38.63 -1.02 -15.61
CA ASN A 363 38.08 0.34 -15.68
C ASN A 363 36.54 0.42 -15.66
N ALA A 364 35.88 -0.55 -15.01
CA ALA A 364 34.43 -0.54 -14.88
C ALA A 364 33.98 0.67 -14.07
N LEU A 365 33.02 1.44 -14.60
CA LEU A 365 32.48 2.63 -13.96
C LEU A 365 30.98 2.76 -14.25
N ILE A 366 30.27 3.42 -13.34
CA ILE A 366 28.85 3.75 -13.50
C ILE A 366 28.61 5.22 -13.16
N THR A 367 27.72 5.87 -13.89
CA THR A 367 27.32 7.25 -13.65
C THR A 367 25.80 7.42 -13.79
N PRO A 368 25.09 7.92 -12.76
CA PRO A 368 25.56 8.17 -11.40
C PRO A 368 25.77 6.87 -10.61
N ASN A 369 26.55 6.91 -9.53
CA ASN A 369 26.76 5.79 -8.60
C ASN A 369 25.68 5.67 -7.51
N SER A 370 24.60 6.45 -7.63
CA SER A 370 23.45 6.47 -6.73
C SER A 370 22.19 6.86 -7.49
N VAL A 371 21.11 6.06 -7.39
CA VAL A 371 19.82 6.28 -8.08
C VAL A 371 18.65 5.75 -7.25
N SER A 372 17.46 6.29 -7.47
CA SER A 372 16.22 5.69 -6.95
C SER A 372 15.82 4.44 -7.75
N PRO A 373 14.95 3.57 -7.21
CA PRO A 373 14.37 2.46 -7.98
C PRO A 373 13.68 3.00 -9.25
N GLY A 374 13.91 2.35 -10.39
CA GLY A 374 13.43 2.85 -11.70
C GLY A 374 14.36 3.89 -12.35
N GLY A 375 15.36 4.39 -11.61
CA GLY A 375 16.38 5.30 -12.13
C GLY A 375 17.29 4.65 -13.17
N VAL A 376 17.97 5.49 -13.96
CA VAL A 376 18.89 5.07 -15.02
C VAL A 376 20.34 5.39 -14.66
N ILE A 377 21.24 4.52 -15.07
CA ILE A 377 22.69 4.70 -14.99
C ILE A 377 23.33 4.46 -16.34
N ASP A 378 24.43 5.13 -16.62
CA ASP A 378 25.32 4.80 -17.73
C ASP A 378 26.47 3.95 -17.16
N ALA A 379 26.66 2.76 -17.71
CA ALA A 379 27.71 1.81 -17.33
C ALA A 379 28.74 1.72 -18.45
N GLU A 380 30.02 1.77 -18.10
CA GLU A 380 31.15 1.70 -19.03
C GLU A 380 32.22 0.74 -18.49
N VAL A 381 32.86 -0.03 -19.37
CA VAL A 381 33.93 -0.98 -19.02
C VAL A 381 34.88 -1.19 -20.19
N ASP A 382 36.17 -1.38 -19.90
CA ASP A 382 37.16 -1.77 -20.91
C ASP A 382 37.33 -3.29 -20.92
N GLN A 383 37.07 -3.91 -22.07
CA GLN A 383 37.30 -5.32 -22.33
C GLN A 383 38.61 -5.55 -23.06
N TYR A 384 39.39 -6.52 -22.59
CA TYR A 384 40.67 -6.92 -23.17
C TYR A 384 40.61 -8.35 -23.68
N TYR A 385 41.37 -8.63 -24.74
CA TYR A 385 41.60 -9.98 -25.25
C TYR A 385 43.11 -10.23 -25.35
N SER A 386 43.59 -11.27 -24.64
CA SER A 386 44.96 -11.74 -24.77
C SER A 386 44.96 -13.14 -25.42
N GLY A 387 45.40 -13.19 -26.67
CA GLY A 387 45.39 -14.43 -27.43
C GLY A 387 46.10 -14.33 -28.78
N SER A 388 46.29 -15.47 -29.43
CA SER A 388 47.02 -15.56 -30.70
C SER A 388 46.12 -15.71 -31.94
N SER A 389 44.80 -15.71 -31.74
CA SER A 389 43.81 -15.98 -32.79
C SER A 389 43.46 -14.70 -33.53
N ASN A 390 43.77 -14.64 -34.83
CA ASN A 390 43.52 -13.47 -35.70
C ASN A 390 42.02 -13.14 -35.98
N SER A 391 41.09 -13.82 -35.31
CA SER A 391 39.65 -13.64 -35.44
C SER A 391 39.01 -14.19 -34.18
N VAL A 392 38.50 -13.30 -33.35
CA VAL A 392 37.82 -13.60 -32.09
C VAL A 392 36.32 -13.65 -32.38
N PRO A 393 35.57 -14.67 -31.91
CA PRO A 393 34.11 -14.64 -31.97
C PRO A 393 33.54 -13.44 -31.19
N ASP A 394 32.40 -12.89 -31.60
CA ASP A 394 31.70 -11.85 -30.83
C ASP A 394 31.44 -12.36 -29.41
N VAL A 395 31.89 -11.61 -28.41
CA VAL A 395 31.76 -11.95 -26.99
C VAL A 395 30.65 -11.09 -26.41
N TYR A 396 29.60 -11.73 -25.88
CA TYR A 396 28.49 -11.01 -25.26
C TYR A 396 28.86 -10.51 -23.86
N LEU A 397 28.50 -9.25 -23.58
CA LEU A 397 28.65 -8.58 -22.30
C LEU A 397 27.29 -8.43 -21.63
N TYR A 398 27.10 -9.11 -20.50
CA TYR A 398 25.85 -9.07 -19.75
C TYR A 398 26.00 -8.23 -18.47
N TYR A 399 24.93 -7.50 -18.14
CA TYR A 399 24.88 -6.59 -17.00
C TYR A 399 23.89 -7.09 -15.98
N TYR A 400 24.31 -7.18 -14.72
CA TYR A 400 23.45 -7.65 -13.61
C TYR A 400 23.45 -6.68 -12.44
N LEU A 401 22.33 -6.58 -11.75
CA LEU A 401 22.24 -6.03 -10.40
C LEU A 401 22.41 -7.16 -9.39
N SER A 402 23.40 -7.02 -8.50
CA SER A 402 23.73 -8.01 -7.48
C SER A 402 23.87 -7.40 -6.09
N THR A 403 23.83 -8.23 -5.06
CA THR A 403 24.09 -7.86 -3.66
C THR A 403 25.58 -7.98 -3.28
N ASN A 404 26.41 -8.51 -4.19
CA ASN A 404 27.85 -8.69 -3.99
C ASN A 404 28.57 -8.68 -5.36
N CYS A 405 29.91 -8.81 -5.37
CA CYS A 405 30.73 -8.82 -6.59
C CYS A 405 30.88 -10.21 -7.25
N THR A 406 29.96 -11.15 -7.01
CA THR A 406 30.02 -12.49 -7.60
C THR A 406 28.71 -12.83 -8.30
N LEU A 407 28.80 -13.35 -9.53
CA LEU A 407 27.62 -13.76 -10.28
C LEU A 407 26.98 -15.01 -9.64
N GLY A 408 25.74 -14.87 -9.22
CA GLY A 408 24.92 -15.90 -8.60
C GLY A 408 23.53 -16.00 -9.24
N SER A 409 22.81 -17.07 -8.91
CA SER A 409 21.47 -17.33 -9.47
C SER A 409 20.38 -16.37 -8.99
N THR A 410 20.68 -15.50 -8.04
CA THR A 410 19.75 -14.51 -7.47
C THR A 410 19.92 -13.13 -8.07
N ASP A 411 20.94 -12.93 -8.92
CA ASP A 411 21.22 -11.63 -9.52
C ASP A 411 20.22 -11.32 -10.62
N VAL A 412 19.90 -10.03 -10.76
CA VAL A 412 18.88 -9.57 -11.70
C VAL A 412 19.56 -9.12 -12.98
N LEU A 413 19.29 -9.81 -14.09
CA LEU A 413 19.77 -9.40 -15.41
C LEU A 413 19.13 -8.06 -15.80
N LEU A 414 19.97 -7.06 -16.07
CA LEU A 414 19.57 -5.72 -16.52
C LEU A 414 19.62 -5.59 -18.04
N TYR A 415 20.65 -6.15 -18.68
CA TYR A 415 20.85 -6.10 -20.13
C TYR A 415 21.75 -7.23 -20.63
N ASP A 416 21.43 -7.82 -21.79
CA ASP A 416 22.13 -8.95 -22.42
C ASP A 416 22.39 -8.75 -23.93
N GLY A 417 22.16 -7.54 -24.44
CA GLY A 417 22.24 -7.23 -25.87
C GLY A 417 23.60 -6.71 -26.34
N ASP A 418 24.55 -6.51 -25.43
CA ASP A 418 25.83 -5.88 -25.73
C ASP A 418 26.88 -6.93 -26.13
N TYR A 419 27.78 -6.57 -27.04
CA TYR A 419 28.83 -7.47 -27.50
C TYR A 419 30.06 -6.68 -27.95
N SER A 420 31.23 -7.21 -27.60
CA SER A 420 32.49 -6.62 -28.02
C SER A 420 32.95 -7.15 -29.36
N GLY A 421 33.48 -6.23 -30.19
CA GLY A 421 34.08 -6.52 -31.49
C GLY A 421 35.60 -6.70 -31.44
N ILE A 422 36.18 -6.90 -30.26
CA ILE A 422 37.63 -6.94 -30.05
C ILE A 422 38.33 -8.00 -30.91
N ASP A 423 39.26 -7.57 -31.77
CA ASP A 423 40.07 -8.45 -32.63
C ASP A 423 41.52 -8.56 -32.13
N ALA A 424 42.26 -9.58 -32.59
CA ALA A 424 43.67 -9.71 -32.23
C ALA A 424 44.51 -8.56 -32.80
N GLY A 425 45.02 -7.72 -31.91
CA GLY A 425 45.83 -6.54 -32.21
C GLY A 425 45.22 -5.23 -31.73
N ASP A 426 43.96 -5.25 -31.29
CA ASP A 426 43.36 -4.15 -30.52
C ASP A 426 43.90 -4.18 -29.09
N GLU A 427 44.08 -2.98 -28.50
CA GLU A 427 44.61 -2.83 -27.14
C GLU A 427 43.53 -3.19 -26.11
N TYR A 428 42.31 -2.69 -26.33
CA TYR A 428 41.06 -2.99 -25.62
C TYR A 428 39.87 -2.43 -26.43
N ASP A 429 38.65 -2.81 -26.06
CA ASP A 429 37.39 -2.24 -26.55
C ASP A 429 36.59 -1.68 -25.36
N THR A 430 36.06 -0.48 -25.48
CA THR A 430 35.28 0.17 -24.40
C THR A 430 33.80 0.00 -24.71
N GLU A 431 33.12 -0.76 -23.86
CA GLU A 431 31.68 -0.98 -23.96
C GLU A 431 30.92 -0.01 -23.06
N SER A 432 29.81 0.52 -23.56
CA SER A 432 28.99 1.48 -22.81
C SER A 432 27.50 1.22 -23.02
N GLN A 433 26.76 1.19 -21.92
CA GLN A 433 25.33 0.88 -21.95
C GLN A 433 24.56 1.66 -20.87
N THR A 434 23.42 2.24 -21.25
CA THR A 434 22.46 2.80 -20.30
C THR A 434 21.59 1.66 -19.74
N LEU A 435 21.57 1.53 -18.41
CA LEU A 435 20.84 0.50 -17.66
C LEU A 435 19.74 1.14 -16.81
N THR A 436 18.63 0.44 -16.61
CA THR A 436 17.54 0.87 -15.72
C THR A 436 17.51 -0.04 -14.50
N ILE A 437 17.57 0.53 -13.30
CA ILE A 437 17.41 -0.22 -12.06
C ILE A 437 15.94 -0.62 -11.91
N PRO A 438 15.60 -1.87 -11.59
CA PRO A 438 14.20 -2.29 -11.43
C PRO A 438 13.46 -1.42 -10.42
N SER A 439 12.24 -1.00 -10.74
CA SER A 439 11.42 -0.10 -9.90
C SER A 439 11.03 -0.69 -8.55
N ASN A 440 11.08 -2.02 -8.41
CA ASN A 440 10.82 -2.72 -7.16
C ASN A 440 12.08 -3.04 -6.35
N THR A 441 13.24 -2.47 -6.72
CA THR A 441 14.49 -2.66 -5.99
C THR A 441 14.41 -1.97 -4.64
N THR A 442 14.61 -2.70 -3.54
CA THR A 442 14.59 -2.08 -2.21
C THR A 442 15.80 -1.16 -2.02
N PRO A 443 15.68 -0.04 -1.30
CA PRO A 443 16.82 0.82 -1.01
C PRO A 443 17.95 0.07 -0.29
N GLY A 444 19.19 0.37 -0.67
CA GLY A 444 20.37 -0.32 -0.14
C GLY A 444 21.59 -0.22 -1.04
N SER A 445 22.68 -0.84 -0.60
CA SER A 445 23.92 -0.96 -1.38
C SER A 445 23.88 -2.23 -2.24
N TYR A 446 24.16 -2.07 -3.53
CA TYR A 446 24.23 -3.13 -4.53
C TYR A 446 25.50 -3.00 -5.36
N TYR A 447 25.68 -3.92 -6.30
CA TYR A 447 26.74 -3.91 -7.29
C TYR A 447 26.16 -4.11 -8.68
N ILE A 448 26.70 -3.39 -9.66
CA ILE A 448 26.52 -3.67 -11.08
C ILE A 448 27.65 -4.61 -11.51
N LEU A 449 27.29 -5.80 -11.97
CA LEU A 449 28.23 -6.76 -12.52
C LEU A 449 28.28 -6.61 -14.03
N PHE A 450 29.48 -6.58 -14.57
CA PHE A 450 29.80 -6.64 -15.99
C PHE A 450 30.36 -8.05 -16.22
N VAL A 451 29.71 -8.84 -17.07
CA VAL A 451 30.07 -10.24 -17.29
C VAL A 451 30.40 -10.44 -18.76
N ALA A 452 31.69 -10.44 -19.08
CA ALA A 452 32.19 -10.80 -20.39
C ALA A 452 32.11 -12.31 -20.60
N ASP A 453 32.04 -12.71 -21.86
CA ASP A 453 31.80 -14.09 -22.30
C ASP A 453 30.73 -14.82 -21.48
N ALA A 454 29.61 -14.14 -21.23
CA ALA A 454 28.51 -14.70 -20.45
C ALA A 454 27.91 -15.99 -21.06
N THR A 455 28.25 -16.28 -22.32
CA THR A 455 27.83 -17.46 -23.07
C THR A 455 28.88 -18.57 -23.18
N ASP A 456 30.09 -18.37 -22.61
CA ASP A 456 31.19 -19.35 -22.59
C ASP A 456 31.56 -19.82 -24.02
N VAL A 457 31.74 -18.84 -24.94
CA VAL A 457 32.05 -19.09 -26.36
C VAL A 457 33.54 -19.21 -26.63
N ILE A 458 34.39 -18.63 -25.80
CA ILE A 458 35.84 -18.77 -25.81
C ILE A 458 36.24 -19.62 -24.61
N ASN A 459 37.08 -20.63 -24.82
CA ASN A 459 37.59 -21.42 -23.71
C ASN A 459 38.87 -20.73 -23.20
N GLU A 460 38.80 -20.19 -21.99
CA GLU A 460 39.80 -19.23 -21.54
C GLU A 460 40.89 -19.85 -20.66
N SER A 461 41.98 -19.11 -20.50
CA SER A 461 43.07 -19.47 -19.60
C SER A 461 42.68 -19.27 -18.14
N ASN A 462 41.81 -18.30 -17.88
CA ASN A 462 41.23 -17.96 -16.60
C ASN A 462 39.76 -17.57 -16.79
N GLU A 463 38.86 -18.28 -16.11
CA GLU A 463 37.41 -18.03 -16.19
C GLU A 463 36.92 -17.08 -15.07
N ASN A 464 37.82 -16.57 -14.22
CA ASN A 464 37.46 -15.80 -13.03
C ASN A 464 37.68 -14.29 -13.19
N ASN A 465 38.28 -13.83 -14.28
CA ASN A 465 38.58 -12.43 -14.60
C ASN A 465 37.59 -11.82 -15.63
N ASN A 466 36.56 -12.57 -16.00
CA ASN A 466 35.51 -12.13 -16.93
C ASN A 466 34.43 -11.28 -16.25
N ILE A 467 34.56 -11.05 -14.94
CA ILE A 467 33.60 -10.28 -14.15
C ILE A 467 34.28 -9.06 -13.56
N ALA A 468 33.79 -7.88 -13.91
CA ALA A 468 34.05 -6.64 -13.16
C ALA A 468 32.80 -6.25 -12.37
N CYS A 469 32.98 -5.53 -11.26
CA CYS A 469 31.87 -5.04 -10.45
C CYS A 469 32.07 -3.59 -10.03
N VAL A 470 30.98 -2.84 -9.94
CA VAL A 470 30.98 -1.45 -9.45
C VAL A 470 29.85 -1.28 -8.45
N ALA A 471 30.15 -0.70 -7.29
CA ALA A 471 29.14 -0.46 -6.26
C ALA A 471 28.15 0.63 -6.69
N ILE A 472 26.86 0.42 -6.39
CA ILE A 472 25.78 1.38 -6.60
C ILE A 472 24.93 1.50 -5.34
N THR A 473 24.49 2.72 -5.03
CA THR A 473 23.48 2.94 -3.98
C THR A 473 22.10 3.08 -4.63
N VAL A 474 21.17 2.20 -4.25
CA VAL A 474 19.76 2.40 -4.55
C VAL A 474 19.18 3.22 -3.41
N THR A 475 18.83 4.48 -3.67
CA THR A 475 18.28 5.39 -2.67
C THR A 475 16.83 5.02 -2.35
N GLY A 476 16.29 5.56 -1.26
CA GLY A 476 14.83 5.63 -1.09
C GLY A 476 14.18 6.27 -2.32
N SER A 477 12.91 5.95 -2.57
CA SER A 477 12.01 6.88 -3.26
C SER A 477 12.11 8.26 -2.58
N SER A 478 11.87 9.31 -3.35
CA SER A 478 12.00 10.74 -3.04
C SER A 478 11.95 11.11 -1.55
N ALA A 479 12.82 12.03 -1.11
CA ALA A 479 12.78 12.62 0.24
C ALA A 479 11.60 13.60 0.43
N GLU A 480 10.52 13.38 -0.31
CA GLU A 480 9.36 14.25 -0.46
C GLU A 480 8.28 13.68 0.45
N ASP A 481 7.63 14.53 1.23
CA ASP A 481 6.64 14.14 2.24
C ASP A 481 5.64 15.29 2.40
N ILE A 482 4.36 14.97 2.37
CA ILE A 482 3.22 15.85 2.53
C ILE A 482 2.50 15.41 3.81
N THR A 483 2.40 16.34 4.76
CA THR A 483 1.72 16.06 6.03
C THR A 483 0.55 17.01 6.25
N VAL A 484 -0.55 16.48 6.78
CA VAL A 484 -1.70 17.28 7.19
C VAL A 484 -1.66 17.51 8.70
N SER A 485 -1.70 18.77 9.12
CA SER A 485 -1.67 19.15 10.54
C SER A 485 -2.72 20.22 10.87
N ASN A 486 -2.91 20.51 12.16
CA ASN A 486 -3.82 21.55 12.65
C ASN A 486 -5.29 21.45 12.18
N ALA A 487 -5.75 20.25 11.80
CA ALA A 487 -7.12 20.02 11.35
C ALA A 487 -8.17 20.41 12.41
N SER A 488 -9.20 21.14 11.98
CA SER A 488 -10.29 21.63 12.83
C SER A 488 -11.61 21.70 12.07
N VAL A 489 -12.71 21.55 12.81
CA VAL A 489 -14.09 21.59 12.28
C VAL A 489 -14.96 22.40 13.23
N SER A 490 -15.81 23.29 12.70
CA SER A 490 -16.75 24.09 13.47
C SER A 490 -18.08 24.29 12.74
N PRO A 491 -19.24 23.98 13.34
CA PRO A 491 -19.43 23.34 14.63
C PRO A 491 -19.18 21.81 14.58
N THR A 492 -18.80 21.20 15.70
CA THR A 492 -18.60 19.73 15.80
C THR A 492 -19.89 18.96 16.09
N THR A 493 -21.02 19.64 16.26
CA THR A 493 -22.34 19.04 16.47
C THR A 493 -23.31 19.68 15.52
N VAL A 494 -23.90 18.88 14.63
CA VAL A 494 -24.65 19.32 13.45
C VAL A 494 -25.87 18.44 13.22
N SER A 495 -26.80 18.90 12.41
CA SER A 495 -27.87 18.11 11.81
C SER A 495 -27.60 17.83 10.33
N PRO A 496 -28.21 16.78 9.76
CA PRO A 496 -28.17 16.58 8.31
C PRO A 496 -28.62 17.86 7.58
N GLY A 497 -27.83 18.30 6.58
CA GLY A 497 -28.01 19.56 5.86
C GLY A 497 -27.38 20.80 6.49
N ASP A 498 -26.84 20.73 7.70
CA ASP A 498 -26.09 21.84 8.28
C ASP A 498 -24.73 22.00 7.59
N ASN A 499 -24.23 23.25 7.59
CA ASN A 499 -22.88 23.55 7.14
C ASN A 499 -21.88 23.44 8.29
N ILE A 500 -20.68 22.97 7.97
CA ILE A 500 -19.48 22.99 8.81
C ILE A 500 -18.39 23.80 8.11
N ASP A 501 -17.66 24.59 8.87
CA ASP A 501 -16.41 25.21 8.44
C ASP A 501 -15.24 24.31 8.86
N VAL A 502 -14.34 24.02 7.94
CA VAL A 502 -13.17 23.16 8.14
C VAL A 502 -11.89 23.92 7.82
N GLU A 503 -10.82 23.61 8.54
CA GLU A 503 -9.49 24.21 8.33
C GLU A 503 -8.39 23.18 8.67
N ALA A 504 -7.35 23.09 7.85
CA ALA A 504 -6.14 22.28 8.11
C ALA A 504 -4.92 22.86 7.40
N ASP A 505 -3.71 22.55 7.89
CA ASP A 505 -2.45 22.93 7.26
C ASP A 505 -1.87 21.75 6.49
N GLN A 506 -1.62 21.91 5.20
CA GLN A 506 -0.85 20.99 4.36
C GLN A 506 0.62 21.43 4.37
N ASN A 507 1.54 20.50 4.64
CA ASN A 507 2.96 20.81 4.85
C ASN A 507 3.82 19.90 3.99
N TYR A 508 4.68 20.49 3.16
CA TYR A 508 5.65 19.79 2.34
C TYR A 508 7.04 19.82 2.96
N THR A 509 7.66 18.66 3.09
CA THR A 509 9.09 18.52 3.36
C THR A 509 9.74 17.75 2.21
N GLY A 510 10.60 18.45 1.47
CA GLY A 510 11.32 17.89 0.35
C GLY A 510 12.21 18.94 -0.29
N SER A 511 12.86 18.59 -1.40
CA SER A 511 13.84 19.46 -2.06
C SER A 511 13.35 20.14 -3.34
N GLN A 512 12.18 19.75 -3.85
CA GLN A 512 11.65 20.25 -5.12
C GLN A 512 10.93 21.59 -4.92
N LEU A 513 10.89 22.42 -5.96
CA LEU A 513 10.11 23.67 -5.96
C LEU A 513 8.66 23.37 -6.35
N ASP A 514 7.71 24.21 -5.94
CA ASP A 514 6.27 24.06 -6.29
C ASP A 514 6.06 23.89 -7.79
N SER A 515 6.74 24.72 -8.59
CA SER A 515 6.72 24.63 -10.06
C SER A 515 7.22 23.32 -10.69
N SER A 516 7.86 22.45 -9.91
CA SER A 516 8.40 21.15 -10.35
C SER A 516 7.60 19.96 -9.83
N LEU A 517 6.66 20.18 -8.92
CA LEU A 517 5.78 19.16 -8.35
C LEU A 517 4.48 19.03 -9.16
N PRO A 518 3.83 17.86 -9.13
CA PRO A 518 2.46 17.73 -9.63
C PRO A 518 1.51 18.57 -8.77
N SER A 519 0.35 18.91 -9.33
CA SER A 519 -0.77 19.36 -8.52
C SER A 519 -1.37 18.14 -7.85
N PHE A 520 -1.49 18.16 -6.53
CA PHE A 520 -2.16 17.13 -5.75
C PHE A 520 -3.41 17.72 -5.09
N ASP A 521 -4.45 16.92 -5.01
CA ASP A 521 -5.74 17.36 -4.48
C ASP A 521 -5.75 17.30 -2.94
N PHE A 522 -6.59 18.15 -2.35
CA PHE A 522 -6.89 18.18 -0.92
C PHE A 522 -8.38 17.92 -0.71
N ASP A 523 -8.70 16.69 -0.35
CA ASP A 523 -10.08 16.21 -0.25
C ASP A 523 -10.59 16.17 1.19
N TYR A 524 -11.89 16.44 1.33
CA TYR A 524 -12.62 16.36 2.59
C TYR A 524 -13.66 15.24 2.52
N TYR A 525 -13.58 14.27 3.42
CA TYR A 525 -14.53 13.15 3.47
C TYR A 525 -15.30 13.10 4.78
N LEU A 526 -16.56 12.66 4.71
CA LEU A 526 -17.33 12.20 5.86
C LEU A 526 -17.17 10.69 6.02
N SER A 527 -16.62 10.28 7.15
CA SER A 527 -16.33 8.88 7.47
C SER A 527 -16.96 8.43 8.80
N THR A 528 -17.12 7.12 8.96
CA THR A 528 -17.49 6.50 10.25
C THR A 528 -16.29 6.26 11.16
N ASN A 529 -15.06 6.42 10.66
CA ASN A 529 -13.82 6.22 11.41
C ASN A 529 -12.72 7.20 10.90
N CYS A 530 -11.48 7.07 11.35
CA CYS A 530 -10.36 7.95 10.95
C CYS A 530 -9.42 7.32 9.92
N ILE A 531 -9.92 6.39 9.11
CA ILE A 531 -9.19 5.69 8.07
C ILE A 531 -9.92 5.99 6.77
N LEU A 532 -9.20 6.54 5.78
CA LEU A 532 -9.76 6.76 4.46
C LEU A 532 -9.97 5.42 3.75
N ASP A 533 -11.21 5.12 3.37
CA ASP A 533 -11.57 3.94 2.61
C ASP A 533 -12.70 4.22 1.59
N SER A 534 -13.00 3.25 0.73
CA SER A 534 -13.97 3.42 -0.36
C SER A 534 -15.42 3.65 0.08
N ASN A 535 -15.73 3.53 1.38
CA ASN A 535 -17.06 3.80 1.93
C ASN A 535 -17.22 5.24 2.43
N ASP A 536 -16.17 6.04 2.38
CA ASP A 536 -16.19 7.43 2.83
C ASP A 536 -16.83 8.34 1.77
N PHE A 537 -17.60 9.32 2.24
CA PHE A 537 -18.36 10.20 1.37
C PHE A 537 -17.60 11.50 1.13
N LEU A 538 -17.21 11.78 -0.12
CA LEU A 538 -16.54 13.03 -0.50
C LEU A 538 -17.49 14.22 -0.30
N LEU A 539 -17.10 15.16 0.56
CA LEU A 539 -17.84 16.40 0.85
C LEU A 539 -17.38 17.58 -0.02
N GLY A 540 -16.13 17.55 -0.47
CA GLY A 540 -15.54 18.59 -1.30
C GLY A 540 -14.05 18.36 -1.49
N SER A 541 -13.49 19.15 -2.41
CA SER A 541 -12.08 19.09 -2.82
C SER A 541 -11.55 20.51 -2.97
N ASP A 542 -10.29 20.71 -2.65
CA ASP A 542 -9.49 21.88 -3.00
C ASP A 542 -8.19 21.43 -3.68
N SER A 543 -7.44 22.37 -4.23
CA SER A 543 -6.13 22.12 -4.86
C SER A 543 -5.10 23.09 -4.30
N SER A 544 -3.92 22.57 -3.97
CA SER A 544 -2.88 23.32 -3.29
C SER A 544 -1.57 23.26 -4.08
N GLY A 545 -0.81 24.35 -4.10
CA GLY A 545 0.57 24.34 -4.55
C GLY A 545 1.49 24.29 -3.34
N LEU A 546 2.38 23.29 -3.26
CA LEU A 546 3.43 23.23 -2.23
C LEU A 546 4.77 22.96 -2.89
N GLY A 547 5.83 23.45 -2.24
CA GLY A 547 7.21 23.11 -2.59
C GLY A 547 8.19 23.63 -1.55
N SER A 548 9.48 23.39 -1.75
CA SER A 548 10.53 23.88 -0.85
C SER A 548 10.59 25.41 -0.74
N ASP A 549 10.03 26.13 -1.71
CA ASP A 549 9.86 27.58 -1.73
C ASP A 549 8.55 28.06 -1.10
N ASP A 550 7.54 27.19 -1.00
CA ASP A 550 6.28 27.44 -0.28
C ASP A 550 5.83 26.15 0.46
N PRO A 551 6.46 25.83 1.60
CA PRO A 551 6.37 24.49 2.19
C PRO A 551 5.09 24.29 3.02
N THR A 552 4.23 25.29 3.19
CA THR A 552 3.04 25.18 4.04
C THR A 552 1.89 25.99 3.45
N ASN A 553 0.72 25.38 3.31
CA ASN A 553 -0.51 26.05 2.91
C ASN A 553 -1.65 25.73 3.88
N THR A 554 -2.53 26.70 4.14
CA THR A 554 -3.69 26.52 5.02
C THR A 554 -4.95 26.39 4.18
N GLU A 555 -5.52 25.20 4.19
CA GLU A 555 -6.74 24.87 3.46
C GLU A 555 -7.97 25.08 4.33
N ASN A 556 -9.01 25.69 3.77
CA ASN A 556 -10.27 25.93 4.46
C ASN A 556 -11.46 25.88 3.51
N ALA A 557 -12.56 25.29 3.99
CA ALA A 557 -13.79 25.17 3.22
C ALA A 557 -15.03 25.23 4.12
N THR A 558 -16.18 25.58 3.53
CA THR A 558 -17.49 25.38 4.15
C THR A 558 -18.15 24.20 3.45
N LEU A 559 -18.33 23.10 4.17
CA LEU A 559 -18.91 21.84 3.68
C LEU A 559 -20.32 21.65 4.22
N THR A 560 -21.18 20.94 3.49
CA THR A 560 -22.55 20.62 3.92
C THR A 560 -22.66 19.15 4.29
N ILE A 561 -23.17 18.84 5.48
CA ILE A 561 -23.42 17.44 5.88
C ILE A 561 -24.57 16.87 5.02
N PRO A 562 -24.41 15.71 4.37
CA PRO A 562 -25.46 15.15 3.54
C PRO A 562 -26.74 14.90 4.33
N LEU A 563 -27.88 15.16 3.68
CA LEU A 563 -29.20 15.17 4.31
C LEU A 563 -29.72 13.76 4.68
N SER A 564 -29.13 12.72 4.08
CA SER A 564 -29.41 11.30 4.35
C SER A 564 -28.63 10.72 5.54
N VAL A 565 -27.65 11.46 6.09
CA VAL A 565 -26.76 10.96 7.15
C VAL A 565 -27.56 10.64 8.42
N GLN A 566 -27.40 9.40 8.90
CA GLN A 566 -28.05 8.95 10.12
C GLN A 566 -27.40 9.59 11.36
N PRO A 567 -28.15 9.91 12.42
CA PRO A 567 -27.58 10.43 13.65
C PRO A 567 -26.55 9.45 14.24
N GLY A 568 -25.38 9.97 14.59
CA GLY A 568 -24.22 9.15 14.94
C GLY A 568 -22.95 9.96 15.17
N THR A 569 -21.88 9.23 15.47
CA THR A 569 -20.52 9.78 15.53
C THR A 569 -19.87 9.55 14.18
N TYR A 570 -19.31 10.62 13.61
CA TYR A 570 -18.61 10.60 12.32
C TYR A 570 -17.30 11.37 12.46
N TYR A 571 -16.48 11.30 11.42
CA TYR A 571 -15.21 11.99 11.32
C TYR A 571 -15.17 12.73 10.00
N ILE A 572 -14.63 13.94 10.02
CA ILE A 572 -14.20 14.62 8.82
C ILE A 572 -12.73 14.26 8.61
N ILE A 573 -12.45 13.58 7.51
CA ILE A 573 -11.10 13.24 7.07
C ILE A 573 -10.63 14.34 6.13
N PHE A 574 -9.41 14.81 6.36
CA PHE A 574 -8.66 15.75 5.54
C PHE A 574 -7.56 14.93 4.87
N ALA A 575 -7.61 14.77 3.56
CA ALA A 575 -6.70 13.91 2.82
C ALA A 575 -5.96 14.73 1.76
N ALA A 576 -4.64 14.80 1.89
CA ALA A 576 -3.75 15.35 0.88
C ALA A 576 -3.21 14.23 -0.03
N ASP A 577 -2.97 14.52 -1.31
CA ASP A 577 -2.32 13.59 -2.26
C ASP A 577 -2.96 12.19 -2.24
N ASN A 578 -4.29 12.13 -2.16
CA ASN A 578 -5.01 10.88 -1.97
C ASN A 578 -5.00 9.98 -3.21
N GLU A 579 -4.71 10.51 -4.40
CA GLU A 579 -4.47 9.70 -5.60
C GLU A 579 -3.00 9.25 -5.73
N ASN A 580 -2.15 9.62 -4.76
CA ASN A 580 -0.69 9.37 -4.72
C ASN A 580 -0.01 9.93 -5.98
N GLU A 581 -0.32 11.18 -6.31
CA GLU A 581 0.27 11.89 -7.45
C GLU A 581 1.74 12.21 -7.22
N LEU A 582 2.16 12.37 -5.97
CA LEU A 582 3.56 12.50 -5.57
C LEU A 582 4.04 11.21 -4.90
N ASP A 583 5.17 10.66 -5.35
CA ASP A 583 5.81 9.55 -4.64
C ASP A 583 6.45 10.07 -3.33
N GLU A 584 5.92 9.68 -2.18
CA GLU A 584 6.36 10.18 -0.87
C GLU A 584 7.19 9.17 -0.05
N ILE A 585 7.89 9.67 0.97
CA ILE A 585 8.59 8.82 1.93
C ILE A 585 7.64 8.14 2.92
N ASN A 586 6.45 8.72 3.16
CA ASN A 586 5.46 8.19 4.09
C ASN A 586 4.01 8.56 3.74
N GLU A 587 3.39 7.75 2.89
CA GLU A 587 1.96 7.84 2.50
C GLU A 587 0.92 7.76 3.64
N ASN A 588 1.34 7.60 4.90
CA ASN A 588 0.42 7.46 6.03
C ASN A 588 0.26 8.74 6.87
N ASN A 589 0.98 9.82 6.56
CA ASN A 589 0.91 11.10 7.29
C ASN A 589 0.15 12.20 6.51
N ASN A 590 -0.39 11.87 5.34
CA ASN A 590 -1.16 12.75 4.45
C ASN A 590 -2.61 12.92 4.91
N ILE A 591 -3.00 12.29 6.03
CA ILE A 591 -4.36 12.28 6.55
C ILE A 591 -4.42 12.85 7.96
N ALA A 592 -5.37 13.76 8.18
CA ALA A 592 -5.84 14.14 9.50
C ALA A 592 -7.34 13.90 9.64
N CYS A 593 -7.84 13.72 10.87
CA CYS A 593 -9.27 13.55 11.09
C CYS A 593 -9.78 14.35 12.30
N VAL A 594 -11.02 14.81 12.22
CA VAL A 594 -11.70 15.50 13.32
C VAL A 594 -13.08 14.90 13.53
N GLN A 595 -13.38 14.50 14.76
CA GLN A 595 -14.67 13.91 15.10
C GLN A 595 -15.80 14.97 15.12
N ILE A 596 -16.94 14.63 14.53
CA ILE A 596 -18.20 15.36 14.63
C ILE A 596 -19.33 14.47 15.15
N THR A 597 -20.42 15.07 15.60
CA THR A 597 -21.65 14.39 16.00
C THR A 597 -22.81 14.88 15.16
N VAL A 598 -23.42 13.97 14.39
CA VAL A 598 -24.64 14.25 13.64
C VAL A 598 -25.85 13.93 14.50
N THR A 599 -26.77 14.89 14.61
CA THR A 599 -27.95 14.87 15.49
C THR A 599 -29.20 15.23 14.70
N GLY A 600 -30.34 14.59 14.98
CA GLY A 600 -31.59 14.83 14.25
C GLY A 600 -32.02 13.63 13.43
N THR A 601 -33.27 13.63 12.97
CA THR A 601 -33.76 12.62 12.03
C THR A 601 -33.29 12.97 10.63
N PRO A 602 -32.72 12.00 9.88
CA PRO A 602 -32.48 12.20 8.45
C PRO A 602 -33.81 12.56 7.78
N ILE A 603 -33.74 13.32 6.70
CA ILE A 603 -34.87 13.45 5.78
C ILE A 603 -34.61 12.36 4.74
N PRO A 604 -35.20 11.16 4.89
CA PRO A 604 -34.99 10.13 3.90
C PRO A 604 -35.60 10.54 2.58
N GLU A 605 -35.04 9.99 1.51
CA GLU A 605 -35.64 9.96 0.20
C GLU A 605 -36.94 9.13 0.25
N ASP A 606 -38.00 9.61 -0.40
CA ASP A 606 -39.30 8.92 -0.50
C ASP A 606 -40.02 9.40 -1.77
N ILE A 607 -40.50 8.45 -2.56
CA ILE A 607 -41.31 8.67 -3.76
C ILE A 607 -42.71 8.12 -3.48
N THR A 608 -43.72 8.91 -3.80
CA THR A 608 -45.11 8.49 -3.63
C THR A 608 -45.93 8.80 -4.86
N LEU A 609 -46.86 7.90 -5.14
CA LEU A 609 -47.82 8.03 -6.23
C LEU A 609 -49.13 8.65 -5.73
N SER A 610 -49.65 9.63 -6.45
CA SER A 610 -50.97 10.23 -6.18
C SER A 610 -51.75 10.51 -7.47
N ASN A 611 -53.02 10.95 -7.34
CA ASN A 611 -53.90 11.26 -8.48
C ASN A 611 -54.02 10.18 -9.56
N ILE A 612 -54.00 8.91 -9.14
CA ILE A 612 -54.03 7.74 -10.04
C ILE A 612 -55.36 7.62 -10.77
N SER A 613 -55.31 7.41 -12.09
CA SER A 613 -56.48 7.10 -12.90
C SER A 613 -56.18 6.16 -14.06
N VAL A 614 -57.18 5.33 -14.41
CA VAL A 614 -57.19 4.48 -15.60
C VAL A 614 -58.55 4.64 -16.29
N ASN A 615 -58.55 4.85 -17.60
CA ASN A 615 -59.77 5.02 -18.38
C ASN A 615 -59.62 4.43 -19.81
N PRO A 616 -60.54 3.58 -20.28
CA PRO A 616 -61.73 3.06 -19.58
C PRO A 616 -61.40 1.90 -18.62
N LEU A 617 -62.26 1.68 -17.62
CA LEU A 617 -62.14 0.55 -16.67
C LEU A 617 -62.70 -0.78 -17.19
N VAL A 618 -63.36 -0.76 -18.35
CA VAL A 618 -63.87 -1.96 -19.05
C VAL A 618 -63.40 -1.89 -20.49
N ILE A 619 -62.65 -2.90 -20.94
CA ILE A 619 -61.86 -2.83 -22.18
C ILE A 619 -61.80 -4.19 -22.88
N ASN A 620 -61.67 -4.25 -24.20
CA ASN A 620 -61.41 -5.51 -24.89
C ASN A 620 -59.90 -5.77 -25.02
N PRO A 621 -59.46 -7.04 -25.15
CA PRO A 621 -58.09 -7.35 -25.56
C PRO A 621 -57.74 -6.62 -26.85
N GLY A 622 -56.56 -5.99 -26.91
CA GLY A 622 -56.07 -5.22 -28.04
C GLY A 622 -56.52 -3.76 -28.11
N ASP A 623 -57.43 -3.31 -27.25
CA ASP A 623 -57.81 -1.91 -27.15
C ASP A 623 -56.86 -1.14 -26.20
N ASP A 624 -56.82 0.19 -26.35
CA ASP A 624 -55.98 1.07 -25.55
C ASP A 624 -56.70 1.59 -24.29
N ILE A 625 -55.95 1.77 -23.20
CA ILE A 625 -56.33 2.50 -21.99
C ILE A 625 -55.45 3.75 -21.82
N GLU A 626 -56.04 4.82 -21.31
CA GLU A 626 -55.31 6.01 -20.85
C GLU A 626 -55.06 5.89 -19.35
N VAL A 627 -53.82 6.12 -18.92
CA VAL A 627 -53.40 6.12 -17.51
C VAL A 627 -52.83 7.47 -17.11
N GLN A 628 -52.99 7.83 -15.83
CA GLN A 628 -52.36 9.00 -15.23
C GLN A 628 -51.90 8.68 -13.80
N ALA A 629 -50.74 9.23 -13.42
CA ALA A 629 -50.28 9.28 -12.04
C ALA A 629 -49.44 10.54 -11.80
N ASP A 630 -49.51 11.10 -10.59
CA ASP A 630 -48.56 12.12 -10.14
C ASP A 630 -47.46 11.44 -9.33
N GLN A 631 -46.21 11.51 -9.78
CA GLN A 631 -45.04 11.13 -9.01
C GLN A 631 -44.66 12.28 -8.08
N ASN A 632 -44.46 12.00 -6.80
CA ASN A 632 -44.15 13.02 -5.78
C ASN A 632 -42.89 12.60 -5.04
N TYR A 633 -41.85 13.40 -5.16
CA TYR A 633 -40.59 13.23 -4.46
C TYR A 633 -40.59 14.05 -3.16
N SER A 634 -40.24 13.41 -2.06
CA SER A 634 -39.91 14.07 -0.81
C SER A 634 -38.54 13.61 -0.34
N GLY A 635 -37.56 14.48 -0.54
CA GLY A 635 -36.19 14.23 -0.16
C GLY A 635 -35.35 15.48 -0.40
N PRO A 636 -34.07 15.41 -0.03
CA PRO A 636 -33.14 16.51 -0.14
C PRO A 636 -32.42 16.72 -1.48
N GLN A 637 -32.29 15.70 -2.33
CA GLN A 637 -31.52 15.76 -3.58
C GLN A 637 -32.18 16.69 -4.60
N LEU A 638 -31.39 17.38 -5.43
CA LEU A 638 -31.90 18.15 -6.56
C LEU A 638 -32.13 17.22 -7.75
N ASP A 639 -33.01 17.59 -8.69
CA ASP A 639 -33.31 16.80 -9.90
C ASP A 639 -32.02 16.45 -10.68
N ALA A 640 -31.07 17.38 -10.75
CA ALA A 640 -29.80 17.18 -11.45
C ALA A 640 -28.82 16.19 -10.79
N ASP A 641 -29.01 15.88 -9.50
CA ASP A 641 -28.12 14.99 -8.74
C ASP A 641 -28.62 13.53 -8.76
N ILE A 642 -29.79 13.28 -9.37
CA ILE A 642 -30.41 11.96 -9.48
C ILE A 642 -30.07 11.40 -10.87
N PRO A 643 -29.18 10.40 -10.97
CA PRO A 643 -28.47 10.09 -12.22
C PRO A 643 -29.34 9.70 -13.41
N ASP A 644 -30.48 9.05 -13.16
CA ASP A 644 -31.24 8.34 -14.20
C ASP A 644 -32.73 8.73 -14.25
N ASN A 645 -33.15 9.79 -13.53
CA ASN A 645 -34.56 10.14 -13.30
C ASN A 645 -35.33 8.97 -12.63
N PHE A 646 -36.65 9.09 -12.50
CA PHE A 646 -37.49 8.04 -11.89
C PHE A 646 -38.39 7.40 -12.94
N ASP A 647 -38.19 6.10 -13.16
CA ASP A 647 -39.06 5.31 -14.04
C ASP A 647 -40.40 5.00 -13.37
N LEU A 648 -41.49 5.29 -14.08
CA LEU A 648 -42.85 4.88 -13.74
C LEU A 648 -43.31 3.82 -14.72
N ASP A 649 -43.25 2.57 -14.28
CA ASP A 649 -43.71 1.43 -15.06
C ASP A 649 -45.18 1.08 -14.80
N TYR A 650 -45.83 0.56 -15.84
CA TYR A 650 -47.21 0.09 -15.81
C TYR A 650 -47.28 -1.39 -16.14
N TYR A 651 -47.81 -2.20 -15.21
CA TYR A 651 -47.95 -3.65 -15.36
C TYR A 651 -49.42 -4.07 -15.41
N LEU A 652 -49.73 -5.06 -16.24
CA LEU A 652 -50.98 -5.80 -16.19
C LEU A 652 -50.80 -7.03 -15.30
N SER A 653 -51.60 -7.12 -14.22
CA SER A 653 -51.54 -8.20 -13.24
C SER A 653 -52.92 -8.82 -12.98
N VAL A 654 -52.92 -10.04 -12.43
CA VAL A 654 -54.12 -10.75 -11.95
C VAL A 654 -54.50 -10.35 -10.52
N ASP A 655 -53.61 -9.70 -9.80
CA ASP A 655 -53.87 -9.15 -8.47
C ASP A 655 -53.18 -7.79 -8.28
N CYS A 656 -53.20 -7.24 -7.07
CA CYS A 656 -52.64 -5.92 -6.75
C CYS A 656 -51.23 -6.05 -6.14
N VAL A 657 -50.47 -7.08 -6.51
CA VAL A 657 -49.13 -7.35 -6.00
C VAL A 657 -48.21 -7.57 -7.19
N LEU A 658 -47.16 -6.75 -7.30
CA LEU A 658 -46.17 -6.91 -8.36
C LEU A 658 -45.45 -8.25 -8.22
N GLY A 659 -45.41 -9.01 -9.30
CA GLY A 659 -44.79 -10.33 -9.38
C GLY A 659 -44.19 -10.63 -10.75
N PRO A 660 -43.37 -11.69 -10.86
CA PRO A 660 -42.62 -12.01 -12.08
C PRO A 660 -43.49 -12.49 -13.25
N GLU A 661 -44.77 -12.75 -13.03
CA GLU A 661 -45.74 -13.18 -14.04
C GLU A 661 -46.55 -12.00 -14.61
N ASP A 662 -46.34 -10.79 -14.09
CA ASP A 662 -47.03 -9.59 -14.56
C ASP A 662 -46.45 -9.09 -15.89
N ILE A 663 -47.30 -8.49 -16.70
CA ILE A 663 -46.94 -8.07 -18.05
C ILE A 663 -46.66 -6.57 -18.06
N LEU A 664 -45.41 -6.18 -18.30
CA LEU A 664 -45.06 -4.78 -18.55
C LEU A 664 -45.79 -4.27 -19.80
N LEU A 665 -46.61 -3.24 -19.65
CA LEU A 665 -47.36 -2.60 -20.72
C LEU A 665 -46.62 -1.38 -21.31
N GLY A 666 -45.78 -0.73 -20.51
CA GLY A 666 -44.98 0.43 -20.86
C GLY A 666 -44.48 1.15 -19.61
N GLY A 667 -43.74 2.25 -19.81
CA GLY A 667 -43.26 3.11 -18.73
C GLY A 667 -43.15 4.57 -19.19
N ASP A 668 -42.92 5.47 -18.24
CA ASP A 668 -42.62 6.90 -18.43
C ASP A 668 -41.46 7.30 -17.50
N ASN A 669 -40.81 8.43 -17.76
CA ASN A 669 -39.66 8.89 -16.96
C ASN A 669 -39.93 10.30 -16.42
N SER A 670 -39.78 10.49 -15.11
CA SER A 670 -39.88 11.81 -14.49
C SER A 670 -38.55 12.29 -13.94
N GLY A 671 -38.12 13.49 -14.31
CA GLY A 671 -37.18 14.23 -13.49
C GLY A 671 -37.90 14.77 -12.25
N LEU A 672 -37.47 14.35 -11.07
CA LEU A 672 -37.95 14.91 -9.80
C LEU A 672 -36.75 15.21 -8.90
N GLY A 673 -36.93 16.21 -8.05
CA GLY A 673 -35.98 16.56 -7.01
C GLY A 673 -36.60 17.53 -6.02
N SER A 674 -35.83 17.97 -5.04
CA SER A 674 -36.28 18.93 -4.03
C SER A 674 -36.63 20.29 -4.65
N ASP A 675 -36.07 20.60 -5.83
CA ASP A 675 -36.37 21.77 -6.65
C ASP A 675 -37.51 21.57 -7.66
N ASP A 676 -37.82 20.33 -8.04
CA ASP A 676 -39.00 19.94 -8.81
C ASP A 676 -39.70 18.69 -8.22
N PRO A 677 -40.48 18.84 -7.12
CA PRO A 677 -40.87 17.71 -6.29
C PRO A 677 -42.07 16.91 -6.82
N THR A 678 -42.74 17.35 -7.89
CA THR A 678 -43.95 16.68 -8.38
C THR A 678 -44.07 16.75 -9.90
N ASN A 679 -44.30 15.61 -10.55
CA ASN A 679 -44.55 15.54 -11.99
C ASN A 679 -45.77 14.67 -12.28
N THR A 680 -46.57 15.07 -13.28
CA THR A 680 -47.79 14.37 -13.70
C THR A 680 -47.51 13.60 -14.97
N GLU A 681 -47.55 12.28 -14.88
CA GLU A 681 -47.31 11.37 -15.99
C GLU A 681 -48.62 10.87 -16.59
N THR A 682 -48.65 10.76 -17.91
CA THR A 682 -49.81 10.25 -18.65
C THR A 682 -49.35 9.37 -19.80
N SER A 683 -49.90 8.16 -19.89
CA SER A 683 -49.55 7.21 -20.95
C SER A 683 -50.78 6.56 -21.57
N THR A 684 -50.61 6.03 -22.79
CA THR A 684 -51.61 5.23 -23.49
C THR A 684 -51.06 3.81 -23.63
N LEU A 685 -51.71 2.85 -22.98
CA LEU A 685 -51.25 1.46 -22.90
C LEU A 685 -52.20 0.54 -23.66
N THR A 686 -51.67 -0.39 -24.44
CA THR A 686 -52.50 -1.38 -25.16
C THR A 686 -52.60 -2.67 -24.36
N ILE A 687 -53.82 -3.14 -24.09
CA ILE A 687 -54.01 -4.47 -23.46
C ILE A 687 -53.62 -5.56 -24.46
N PRO A 688 -52.82 -6.57 -24.10
CA PRO A 688 -52.43 -7.64 -25.01
C PRO A 688 -53.64 -8.33 -25.68
N ASN A 689 -53.50 -8.66 -26.97
CA ASN A 689 -54.60 -9.24 -27.76
C ASN A 689 -55.04 -10.63 -27.28
N ASP A 690 -54.16 -11.32 -26.55
CA ASP A 690 -54.34 -12.68 -26.02
C ASP A 690 -54.70 -12.70 -24.53
N THR A 691 -54.98 -11.54 -23.92
CA THR A 691 -55.51 -11.46 -22.56
C THR A 691 -56.89 -12.10 -22.49
N ASP A 692 -57.04 -13.15 -21.68
CA ASP A 692 -58.33 -13.80 -21.44
C ASP A 692 -59.33 -12.84 -20.76
N PRO A 693 -60.65 -12.98 -20.97
CA PRO A 693 -61.63 -12.17 -20.27
C PRO A 693 -61.59 -12.40 -18.76
N GLY A 694 -61.57 -11.32 -17.97
CA GLY A 694 -61.41 -11.42 -16.52
C GLY A 694 -61.23 -10.09 -15.81
N ILE A 695 -61.02 -10.17 -14.50
CA ILE A 695 -60.62 -9.03 -13.68
C ILE A 695 -59.10 -8.99 -13.63
N TYR A 696 -58.55 -7.83 -13.94
CA TYR A 696 -57.11 -7.54 -13.91
C TYR A 696 -56.87 -6.24 -13.16
N TYR A 697 -55.61 -5.96 -12.88
CA TYR A 697 -55.14 -4.74 -12.24
C TYR A 697 -54.04 -4.12 -13.09
N ILE A 698 -54.10 -2.81 -13.25
CA ILE A 698 -52.98 -2.01 -13.73
C ILE A 698 -52.20 -1.57 -12.51
N ILE A 699 -50.98 -2.07 -12.35
CA ILE A 699 -50.05 -1.71 -11.28
C ILE A 699 -49.13 -0.61 -11.81
N PHE A 700 -49.08 0.50 -11.08
CA PHE A 700 -48.17 1.62 -11.25
C PHE A 700 -47.02 1.40 -10.27
N VAL A 701 -45.79 1.42 -10.77
CA VAL A 701 -44.57 1.23 -9.99
C VAL A 701 -43.67 2.41 -10.28
N ALA A 702 -43.57 3.35 -9.35
CA ALA A 702 -42.55 4.38 -9.40
C ALA A 702 -41.21 3.81 -8.91
N ASP A 703 -40.11 4.34 -9.45
CA ASP A 703 -38.75 3.85 -9.20
C ASP A 703 -38.61 2.34 -9.45
N SER A 704 -39.13 1.86 -10.60
CA SER A 704 -39.20 0.42 -10.90
C SER A 704 -37.82 -0.26 -11.00
N ASP A 705 -36.79 0.51 -11.33
CA ASP A 705 -35.40 0.04 -11.39
C ASP A 705 -34.64 0.20 -10.05
N ASN A 706 -35.32 0.72 -9.01
CA ASN A 706 -34.82 0.89 -7.64
C ASN A 706 -33.54 1.77 -7.62
N GLU A 707 -33.57 2.83 -8.41
CA GLU A 707 -32.49 3.79 -8.64
C GLU A 707 -32.30 4.71 -7.42
N LEU A 708 -33.37 4.90 -6.63
CA LEU A 708 -33.34 5.63 -5.37
C LEU A 708 -33.49 4.69 -4.18
N TYR A 709 -32.64 4.88 -3.17
CA TYR A 709 -32.85 4.18 -1.91
C TYR A 709 -33.87 4.94 -1.05
N GLU A 710 -35.09 4.42 -0.99
CA GLU A 710 -36.19 5.05 -0.25
C GLU A 710 -36.25 4.56 1.21
N ALA A 711 -36.74 5.41 2.13
CA ALA A 711 -37.04 4.92 3.48
C ALA A 711 -38.20 3.93 3.53
N ASN A 712 -39.07 3.93 2.50
CA ASN A 712 -40.25 3.11 2.45
C ASN A 712 -40.58 2.64 1.02
N GLU A 713 -39.92 1.58 0.58
CA GLU A 713 -40.13 0.89 -0.71
C GLU A 713 -41.56 0.31 -0.95
N ASN A 714 -42.57 0.67 -0.15
CA ASN A 714 -43.92 0.10 -0.25
C ASN A 714 -45.02 1.16 -0.48
N ASN A 715 -44.69 2.44 -0.59
CA ASN A 715 -45.65 3.54 -0.86
C ASN A 715 -45.54 4.13 -2.28
N ASN A 716 -44.66 3.59 -3.11
CA ASN A 716 -44.42 3.91 -4.51
C ASN A 716 -45.15 2.95 -5.49
N ILE A 717 -45.92 1.97 -4.98
CA ILE A 717 -46.75 1.05 -5.78
C ILE A 717 -48.24 1.27 -5.54
N VAL A 718 -49.01 1.50 -6.62
CA VAL A 718 -50.48 1.63 -6.57
C VAL A 718 -51.12 0.82 -7.68
N CYS A 719 -52.28 0.21 -7.45
CA CYS A 719 -53.01 -0.51 -8.51
C CYS A 719 -54.43 0.04 -8.75
N VAL A 720 -54.91 -0.10 -9.98
CA VAL A 720 -56.30 0.17 -10.37
C VAL A 720 -56.89 -1.06 -11.06
N GLN A 721 -58.04 -1.52 -10.59
CA GLN A 721 -58.73 -2.67 -11.17
C GLN A 721 -59.40 -2.30 -12.51
N ILE A 722 -59.25 -3.17 -13.51
CA ILE A 722 -59.95 -3.13 -14.80
C ILE A 722 -60.69 -4.46 -15.07
N GLU A 723 -61.66 -4.44 -15.97
CA GLU A 723 -62.35 -5.63 -16.49
C GLU A 723 -62.05 -5.80 -17.97
N VAL A 724 -61.39 -6.89 -18.33
CA VAL A 724 -61.15 -7.28 -19.73
C VAL A 724 -62.38 -8.05 -20.21
N SER A 725 -63.13 -7.44 -21.14
CA SER A 725 -64.37 -7.99 -21.68
C SER A 725 -64.10 -8.97 -22.82
N ASP A 726 -64.95 -9.99 -22.94
CA ASP A 726 -64.98 -10.91 -24.08
C ASP A 726 -65.36 -10.13 -25.35
N PRO A 727 -64.45 -9.97 -26.33
CA PRO A 727 -64.76 -9.26 -27.57
C PRO A 727 -65.77 -10.10 -28.37
N LEU A 728 -67.05 -9.74 -28.27
CA LEU A 728 -68.17 -10.34 -29.00
C LEU A 728 -68.11 -11.87 -29.04
N SER A 729 -68.52 -12.48 -27.93
CA SER A 729 -68.90 -13.87 -27.77
C SER A 729 -69.00 -14.67 -29.08
N ILE A 730 -68.18 -15.72 -29.18
CA ILE A 730 -68.23 -16.81 -30.17
C ILE A 730 -69.65 -17.42 -30.30
N THR A 731 -70.58 -17.12 -29.38
CA THR A 731 -72.00 -17.50 -29.48
C THR A 731 -72.76 -16.81 -30.62
N ASP A 732 -72.47 -15.55 -30.95
CA ASP A 732 -73.18 -14.81 -32.02
C ASP A 732 -72.77 -15.30 -33.41
N PHE A 733 -71.47 -15.55 -33.62
CA PHE A 733 -70.94 -16.10 -34.87
C PHE A 733 -71.36 -17.56 -35.09
N ASN A 734 -71.38 -18.40 -34.03
CA ASN A 734 -71.89 -19.77 -34.12
C ASN A 734 -73.40 -19.83 -34.36
N LEU A 735 -74.19 -18.98 -33.69
CA LEU A 735 -75.65 -18.97 -33.88
C LEU A 735 -75.99 -18.58 -35.33
N ASN A 736 -75.32 -17.59 -35.91
CA ASN A 736 -75.59 -17.18 -37.29
C ASN A 736 -75.32 -18.29 -38.32
N ASN A 737 -74.32 -19.15 -38.09
CA ASN A 737 -74.02 -20.30 -38.95
C ASN A 737 -74.90 -21.54 -38.68
N GLN A 738 -75.58 -21.59 -37.54
CA GLN A 738 -76.48 -22.69 -37.14
C GLN A 738 -77.94 -22.45 -37.54
N ILE A 739 -78.31 -21.23 -37.91
CA ILE A 739 -79.66 -20.87 -38.31
C ILE A 739 -79.83 -20.98 -39.83
N SER A 740 -80.92 -21.62 -40.26
CA SER A 740 -81.36 -21.66 -41.66
C SER A 740 -82.81 -21.20 -41.77
N LEU A 741 -83.08 -20.31 -42.73
CA LEU A 741 -84.40 -19.72 -42.96
C LEU A 741 -85.01 -20.22 -44.26
N TYR A 742 -86.24 -20.72 -44.23
CA TYR A 742 -86.93 -21.17 -45.44
C TYR A 742 -88.47 -21.08 -45.36
N PRO A 743 -89.15 -20.90 -46.52
CA PRO A 743 -88.56 -20.36 -47.74
C PRO A 743 -88.14 -18.90 -47.54
N ASN A 744 -87.07 -18.45 -48.18
CA ASN A 744 -86.68 -17.03 -48.21
C ASN A 744 -86.21 -16.70 -49.63
N PRO A 745 -87.02 -16.03 -50.48
CA PRO A 745 -88.23 -15.25 -50.14
C PRO A 745 -89.41 -16.06 -49.59
N THR A 746 -90.26 -15.42 -48.77
CA THR A 746 -91.47 -16.01 -48.15
C THR A 746 -92.74 -15.22 -48.48
N LYS A 747 -93.88 -15.92 -48.57
CA LYS A 747 -95.22 -15.31 -48.67
C LYS A 747 -95.77 -15.00 -47.29
N ASP A 748 -96.21 -15.98 -46.50
CA ASP A 748 -96.91 -15.69 -45.24
C ASP A 748 -96.21 -16.25 -44.00
N LEU A 749 -95.34 -17.24 -44.16
CA LEU A 749 -94.72 -17.97 -43.04
C LEU A 749 -93.25 -18.23 -43.34
N LEU A 750 -92.39 -17.84 -42.42
CA LEU A 750 -90.95 -18.10 -42.47
C LEU A 750 -90.59 -19.11 -41.40
N HIS A 751 -90.04 -20.26 -41.79
CA HIS A 751 -89.51 -21.25 -40.86
C HIS A 751 -88.05 -20.97 -40.53
N ILE A 752 -87.69 -21.27 -39.29
CA ILE A 752 -86.36 -21.08 -38.71
C ILE A 752 -85.91 -22.44 -38.19
N SER A 753 -84.90 -23.02 -38.82
CA SER A 753 -84.25 -24.25 -38.35
C SER A 753 -82.95 -23.88 -37.65
N SER A 754 -82.74 -24.46 -36.47
CA SER A 754 -81.47 -24.39 -35.75
C SER A 754 -80.81 -25.76 -35.72
N GLN A 755 -79.53 -25.83 -36.06
CA GLN A 755 -78.72 -27.02 -35.80
C GLN A 755 -78.44 -27.11 -34.28
N ASN A 756 -78.27 -28.33 -33.72
CA ASN A 756 -77.91 -28.62 -32.32
C ASN A 756 -78.91 -28.28 -31.19
N ASN A 757 -80.23 -28.30 -31.43
CA ASN A 757 -81.27 -28.09 -30.39
C ASN A 757 -81.23 -26.71 -29.68
N THR A 758 -80.64 -25.68 -30.28
CA THR A 758 -80.62 -24.32 -29.73
C THR A 758 -82.04 -23.77 -29.58
N SER A 759 -82.40 -23.31 -28.37
CA SER A 759 -83.74 -22.81 -28.07
C SER A 759 -83.86 -21.34 -28.41
N ILE A 760 -84.59 -21.01 -29.47
CA ILE A 760 -84.84 -19.62 -29.86
C ILE A 760 -85.90 -19.01 -28.94
N THR A 761 -85.57 -17.89 -28.32
CA THR A 761 -86.45 -17.20 -27.36
C THR A 761 -87.13 -15.99 -27.95
N ASN A 762 -86.42 -15.20 -28.78
CA ASN A 762 -86.99 -14.00 -29.41
C ASN A 762 -86.69 -13.92 -30.91
N LEU A 763 -87.65 -13.39 -31.65
CA LEU A 763 -87.55 -13.03 -33.06
C LEU A 763 -88.00 -11.58 -33.22
N ILE A 764 -87.17 -10.74 -33.84
CA ILE A 764 -87.45 -9.31 -34.03
C ILE A 764 -87.18 -8.94 -35.48
N ILE A 765 -88.18 -8.39 -36.16
CA ILE A 765 -88.09 -7.96 -37.55
C ILE A 765 -87.94 -6.45 -37.59
N PHE A 766 -86.95 -5.99 -38.35
CA PHE A 766 -86.66 -4.60 -38.64
C PHE A 766 -86.89 -4.31 -40.11
N ASP A 767 -87.44 -3.15 -40.44
CA ASP A 767 -87.41 -2.63 -41.81
C ASP A 767 -86.01 -2.12 -42.19
N ILE A 768 -85.83 -1.72 -43.45
CA ILE A 768 -84.54 -1.21 -43.96
C ILE A 768 -84.04 0.07 -43.26
N SER A 769 -84.91 0.77 -42.51
CA SER A 769 -84.52 1.95 -41.72
C SER A 769 -84.11 1.59 -40.29
N GLY A 770 -84.14 0.30 -39.93
CA GLY A 770 -83.83 -0.19 -38.58
C GLY A 770 -84.99 -0.06 -37.60
N LYS A 771 -86.21 0.24 -38.05
CA LYS A 771 -87.39 0.32 -37.18
C LYS A 771 -87.99 -1.06 -36.95
N VAL A 772 -88.33 -1.39 -35.70
CA VAL A 772 -89.00 -2.65 -35.35
C VAL A 772 -90.40 -2.71 -35.96
N VAL A 773 -90.64 -3.74 -36.77
CA VAL A 773 -91.91 -4.04 -37.44
C VAL A 773 -92.70 -5.09 -36.68
N LYS A 774 -92.02 -6.10 -36.14
CA LYS A 774 -92.65 -7.20 -35.40
C LYS A 774 -91.70 -7.83 -34.40
N THR A 775 -92.22 -8.16 -33.22
CA THR A 775 -91.50 -8.90 -32.18
C THR A 775 -92.31 -10.11 -31.75
N VAL A 776 -91.66 -11.27 -31.65
CA VAL A 776 -92.24 -12.51 -31.14
C VAL A 776 -91.32 -13.01 -30.03
N LYS A 777 -91.89 -13.36 -28.87
CA LYS A 777 -91.18 -13.95 -27.73
C LYS A 777 -91.82 -15.28 -27.38
N GLY A 778 -91.02 -16.29 -27.03
CA GLY A 778 -91.48 -17.63 -26.67
C GLY A 778 -90.34 -18.53 -26.22
N LYS A 779 -90.60 -19.84 -26.16
CA LYS A 779 -89.56 -20.87 -25.95
C LYS A 779 -89.55 -21.79 -27.17
N ASN A 780 -88.39 -22.06 -27.76
CA ASN A 780 -88.22 -22.87 -28.97
C ASN A 780 -89.01 -22.36 -30.19
N LEU A 781 -88.90 -21.06 -30.50
CA LEU A 781 -89.52 -20.49 -31.69
C LEU A 781 -88.91 -21.09 -32.97
N SER A 782 -89.73 -21.69 -33.83
CA SER A 782 -89.28 -22.30 -35.10
C SER A 782 -89.93 -21.70 -36.35
N GLU A 783 -90.80 -20.71 -36.19
CA GLU A 783 -91.45 -20.02 -37.30
C GLU A 783 -91.92 -18.62 -36.91
N ILE A 784 -92.11 -17.76 -37.91
CA ILE A 784 -92.72 -16.44 -37.76
C ILE A 784 -93.69 -16.14 -38.91
N ASN A 785 -94.92 -15.78 -38.54
CA ASN A 785 -95.96 -15.41 -39.49
C ASN A 785 -95.80 -13.94 -39.93
N LEU A 786 -95.79 -13.69 -41.24
CA LEU A 786 -95.56 -12.39 -41.87
C LEU A 786 -96.77 -11.88 -42.66
N VAL A 787 -97.96 -12.50 -42.53
CA VAL A 787 -99.15 -12.18 -43.33
C VAL A 787 -99.58 -10.70 -43.25
N ASN A 788 -99.30 -10.04 -42.13
CA ASN A 788 -99.66 -8.63 -41.88
C ASN A 788 -98.49 -7.66 -42.10
N ILE A 789 -97.42 -8.10 -42.75
CA ILE A 789 -96.26 -7.27 -43.11
C ILE A 789 -96.28 -7.06 -44.63
N SER A 790 -96.01 -5.82 -45.07
CA SER A 790 -95.97 -5.47 -46.50
C SER A 790 -94.84 -6.20 -47.23
N SER A 791 -94.98 -6.38 -48.54
CA SER A 791 -93.91 -6.91 -49.41
C SER A 791 -92.67 -6.02 -49.34
N GLY A 792 -91.48 -6.60 -49.15
CA GLY A 792 -90.26 -5.81 -49.01
C GLY A 792 -89.08 -6.59 -48.41
N LEU A 793 -87.99 -5.85 -48.20
CA LEU A 793 -86.78 -6.35 -47.58
C LEU A 793 -86.76 -6.02 -46.08
N TYR A 794 -86.42 -7.00 -45.25
CA TYR A 794 -86.36 -6.85 -43.80
C TYR A 794 -85.12 -7.55 -43.22
N THR A 795 -84.74 -7.15 -42.01
CA THR A 795 -83.72 -7.81 -41.20
C THR A 795 -84.39 -8.52 -40.03
N LEU A 796 -84.14 -9.81 -39.87
CA LEU A 796 -84.59 -10.62 -38.75
C LEU A 796 -83.45 -10.78 -37.75
N LYS A 797 -83.63 -10.26 -36.54
CA LYS A 797 -82.80 -10.55 -35.36
C LYS A 797 -83.39 -11.75 -34.62
N ILE A 798 -82.55 -12.73 -34.33
CA ILE A 798 -82.89 -13.96 -33.61
C ILE A 798 -82.08 -13.98 -32.32
N ILE A 799 -82.73 -14.29 -31.20
CA ILE A 799 -82.07 -14.40 -29.89
C ILE A 799 -82.36 -15.79 -29.32
N ASN A 800 -81.33 -16.50 -28.84
CA ASN A 800 -81.49 -17.81 -28.21
C ASN A 800 -81.65 -17.72 -26.68
N ASN A 801 -81.67 -18.87 -26.01
CA ASN A 801 -81.76 -18.99 -24.55
C ASN A 801 -80.48 -18.55 -23.82
N ASP A 802 -79.35 -18.56 -24.51
CA ASP A 802 -78.03 -18.19 -23.98
C ASP A 802 -77.69 -16.72 -24.30
N SER A 803 -78.71 -15.93 -24.65
CA SER A 803 -78.61 -14.51 -25.05
C SER A 803 -77.81 -14.23 -26.33
N GLY A 804 -77.36 -15.26 -27.04
CA GLY A 804 -76.72 -15.14 -28.36
C GLY A 804 -77.68 -14.55 -29.39
N VAL A 805 -77.14 -13.72 -30.27
CA VAL A 805 -77.83 -12.90 -31.25
C VAL A 805 -77.35 -13.23 -32.67
N SER A 806 -78.28 -13.38 -33.62
CA SER A 806 -77.95 -13.47 -35.05
C SER A 806 -78.86 -12.60 -35.90
N PHE A 807 -78.36 -12.12 -37.04
CA PHE A 807 -79.07 -11.23 -37.95
C PHE A 807 -79.14 -11.82 -39.36
N HIS A 808 -80.36 -11.92 -39.89
CA HIS A 808 -80.63 -12.54 -41.18
C HIS A 808 -81.45 -11.63 -42.07
N LYS A 809 -81.08 -11.58 -43.35
CA LYS A 809 -81.84 -10.88 -44.38
C LYS A 809 -83.05 -11.72 -44.79
N ILE A 810 -84.27 -11.15 -44.73
CA ILE A 810 -85.49 -11.83 -45.18
C ILE A 810 -86.21 -11.01 -46.25
N ILE A 811 -86.79 -11.70 -47.24
CA ILE A 811 -87.53 -11.11 -48.34
C ILE A 811 -88.99 -11.56 -48.22
N LYS A 812 -89.92 -10.61 -48.04
CA LYS A 812 -91.37 -10.83 -48.04
C LYS A 812 -91.92 -10.53 -49.44
N GLU A 813 -92.52 -11.52 -50.09
CA GLU A 813 -93.20 -11.37 -51.39
C GLU A 813 -94.52 -10.61 -51.29
#